data_AF-A0AAE3A396-F1
#
_entry.id   AF-A0AAE3A396-F1
#
_cell.length_a   1.000
_cell.length_b   1.000
_cell.length_c   1.000
_cell.angle_alpha   90.00
_cell.angle_beta   90.00
_cell.angle_gamma   90.00
#
_symmetry.space_group_name_H-M   'P 1'
#
loop_
_entity.id
_entity.type
_entity.pdbx_description
1 polymer ?
#
loop_
_entity_poly.entity_id
_entity_poly.type
_entity_poly.pdbx_seq_one_letter_code
_entity_poly.pdbx_strand_id
1 'polypeptide(L)'
;MKEKIIDFSNGIFTYEQVRLRTEPEALYLRSEEGRTVKGSFIINSLDERRVKGVLYTELPGLRFQKTAFFGRASRIEYEYHPDNLIPGENCEAEILLVSNAGEYHIPVKAEYVVPEVREEEEIPLPKEEPSGQAVDQPCRMGGGRREEWKTKRELEKQTAELFQLLEQERRGAISEKRATEQYRALTGRLAALSPDLSFGPVLDAWVMLREDRREEAGWLLRKYEKTRFFQLRDSTVRAFFLYVKDLWKQNGEEEFPSLPQVQKLYQKQPDNWHLVLLLMKMDHRLMENTRMSYKLLERQFRAGARNRLIYQAGFELLKKDPALFSTLDPFALQIFAWASAHGFLTPEMALMAAGQAGSVRRWSLLSMKLLKACYQTVPCRETVGAVCAAYIRGQRTDQEAFVWYQKGVELDARITNLYEYFMYALPDDYNRLLPRQVILYFDYHNTLTGKQKTAFYCNLVRYGGLEDPETEKLGRKLQEYLLEQLKGRRINEQLAWLYGRCLLTDTLDQESLYALADLLLIRKLICTDRRIRQVEVSYSQLKQVTTVPVSGGSALIPVYTPNARIVLLDEQGRRYEKTVSYDLKRLLIEPKFLQVCIQKLTGHTGLNLYRLDGNGSHRLSGENVETALALLSSGELSMDYERQLKLEYLQYERKHRRLETLSEAFFIKDAEKLSGKEQGVYIEILILLSRDREAWDLLRRVQCHTVEPRILMKLILRLKEEETADRVELLPWIRELFRKGICTEWTVSVLAEFCEGSMDDLLAVWKAAEQFELVFPHLEEQLLGQALFTESRIEEVFPVFQSMDDRGGDPVLISAFLNYVSWLDFVKEEPVPEGLFDSLETHLIWEDHLARVADLSYLKQLSALLLLTDSQKRLVKRLLGQPWLERRRFSFLSSLASYAEDPLSMKDYMTVEYRCNPEHRVVLHYVLEYHGKKNFDYMTEQLYPVCGGVFTRAFILFYGERLTWFFTEEKPDGTEVSTACRTFENREEHPEGVGRYERLCRMQKSLDYRQERPLKRMMREYDALSEMVAEQFRKR
;
A
#
# COMPACT_ATOMS: atom_id res chain seq x y z
N MET A 1 -6.94 -18.80 52.23
CA MET A 1 -5.82 -19.75 52.25
C MET A 1 -5.60 -20.28 53.65
N LYS A 2 -4.93 -19.56 54.57
CA LYS A 2 -4.62 -20.05 55.93
C LYS A 2 -5.79 -20.68 56.70
N GLU A 3 -6.96 -20.03 56.73
CA GLU A 3 -8.16 -20.58 57.41
C GLU A 3 -8.53 -21.98 56.91
N LYS A 4 -8.54 -22.19 55.59
CA LYS A 4 -8.89 -23.47 54.96
C LYS A 4 -7.85 -24.57 55.25
N ILE A 5 -6.57 -24.20 55.30
CA ILE A 5 -5.49 -25.12 55.66
C ILE A 5 -5.63 -25.57 57.12
N ILE A 6 -5.96 -24.63 58.02
CA ILE A 6 -6.22 -24.93 59.43
C ILE A 6 -7.47 -25.82 59.58
N ASP A 7 -8.51 -25.58 58.79
CA ASP A 7 -9.70 -26.45 58.78
C ASP A 7 -9.32 -27.88 58.39
N PHE A 8 -8.50 -28.06 57.36
CA PHE A 8 -7.99 -29.38 56.94
C PHE A 8 -7.07 -30.03 57.99
N SER A 9 -6.19 -29.26 58.64
CA SER A 9 -5.36 -29.80 59.74
C SER A 9 -6.22 -30.29 60.90
N ASN A 10 -7.37 -29.64 61.14
CA ASN A 10 -8.35 -30.03 62.17
C ASN A 10 -9.34 -31.12 61.69
N GLY A 11 -9.24 -31.59 60.45
CA GLY A 11 -10.13 -32.62 59.89
C GLY A 11 -11.53 -32.11 59.51
N ILE A 12 -11.67 -30.82 59.24
CA ILE A 12 -12.92 -30.17 58.80
C ILE A 12 -12.86 -30.02 57.27
N PHE A 13 -13.71 -30.76 56.56
CA PHE A 13 -13.70 -30.79 55.09
C PHE A 13 -15.05 -30.35 54.52
N THR A 14 -15.01 -29.71 53.35
CA THR A 14 -16.22 -29.37 52.60
C THR A 14 -16.48 -30.46 51.57
N TYR A 15 -17.66 -31.08 51.59
CA TYR A 15 -17.93 -32.24 50.72
C TYR A 15 -18.08 -31.86 49.24
N GLU A 16 -18.76 -30.77 48.94
CA GLU A 16 -18.94 -30.26 47.58
C GLU A 16 -18.18 -28.96 47.40
N GLN A 17 -17.22 -28.98 46.47
CA GLN A 17 -16.49 -27.80 46.08
C GLN A 17 -17.38 -26.89 45.23
N VAL A 18 -17.33 -25.59 45.54
CA VAL A 18 -18.04 -24.57 44.77
C VAL A 18 -17.43 -24.46 43.39
N ARG A 19 -18.27 -24.29 42.35
CA ARG A 19 -17.79 -23.99 40.99
C ARG A 19 -17.96 -22.52 40.64
N LEU A 20 -16.96 -21.97 39.96
CA LEU A 20 -16.99 -20.59 39.47
C LEU A 20 -17.31 -20.52 37.97
N ARG A 21 -17.96 -19.41 37.60
CA ARG A 21 -18.14 -18.99 36.21
C ARG A 21 -17.67 -17.55 36.06
N THR A 22 -16.92 -17.27 34.99
CA THR A 22 -16.48 -15.92 34.63
C THR A 22 -17.31 -15.38 33.47
N GLU A 23 -17.68 -14.10 33.55
CA GLU A 23 -18.44 -13.41 32.51
C GLU A 23 -17.73 -12.09 32.15
N PRO A 24 -17.18 -11.95 30.93
CA PRO A 24 -17.12 -12.93 29.84
C PRO A 24 -16.08 -14.05 30.09
N GLU A 25 -16.21 -15.17 29.36
CA GLU A 25 -15.29 -16.33 29.43
C GLU A 25 -13.90 -16.04 28.83
N ALA A 26 -13.78 -15.01 28.00
CA ALA A 26 -12.53 -14.52 27.40
C ALA A 26 -12.56 -12.99 27.29
N LEU A 27 -11.40 -12.34 27.43
CA LEU A 27 -11.26 -10.89 27.27
C LEU A 27 -10.60 -10.54 25.94
N TYR A 28 -11.21 -9.60 25.22
CA TYR A 28 -10.68 -9.03 23.98
C TYR A 28 -10.41 -7.54 24.19
N LEU A 29 -9.14 -7.15 24.20
CA LEU A 29 -8.69 -5.79 24.46
C LEU A 29 -8.21 -5.17 23.14
N ARG A 30 -8.97 -4.21 22.61
CA ARG A 30 -8.58 -3.49 21.40
C ARG A 30 -8.20 -2.06 21.77
N SER A 31 -6.96 -1.67 21.51
CA SER A 31 -6.46 -0.32 21.81
C SER A 31 -5.83 0.37 20.61
N GLU A 32 -5.80 1.70 20.68
CA GLU A 32 -5.18 2.62 19.72
C GLU A 32 -4.08 3.44 20.44
N GLU A 33 -3.19 4.08 19.68
CA GLU A 33 -2.06 4.82 20.24
C GLU A 33 -2.46 5.90 21.24
N GLY A 34 -1.90 5.79 22.46
CA GLY A 34 -2.13 6.70 23.57
C GLY A 34 -3.48 6.54 24.30
N ARG A 35 -4.29 5.53 23.97
CA ARG A 35 -5.57 5.26 24.66
C ARG A 35 -5.44 4.12 25.67
N THR A 36 -6.03 4.34 26.84
CA THR A 36 -6.12 3.33 27.91
C THR A 36 -7.47 2.64 27.82
N VAL A 37 -7.47 1.30 27.88
CA VAL A 37 -8.71 0.51 27.83
C VAL A 37 -9.11 0.17 29.25
N LYS A 38 -10.29 0.61 29.68
CA LYS A 38 -10.86 0.24 30.97
C LYS A 38 -12.01 -0.74 30.76
N GLY A 39 -12.06 -1.78 31.58
CA GLY A 39 -13.10 -2.79 31.49
C GLY A 39 -13.34 -3.48 32.82
N SER A 40 -14.30 -4.39 32.83
CA SER A 40 -14.57 -5.21 34.00
C SER A 40 -15.17 -6.55 33.62
N PHE A 41 -14.84 -7.59 34.37
CA PHE A 41 -15.48 -8.91 34.28
C PHE A 41 -16.06 -9.31 35.64
N ILE A 42 -16.98 -10.27 35.64
CA ILE A 42 -17.67 -10.74 36.83
C ILE A 42 -17.28 -12.19 37.10
N ILE A 43 -16.99 -12.50 38.35
CA ILE A 43 -16.76 -13.85 38.85
C ILE A 43 -18.00 -14.26 39.67
N ASN A 44 -18.74 -15.26 39.20
CA ASN A 44 -19.97 -15.76 39.81
C ASN A 44 -19.76 -17.16 40.41
N SER A 45 -20.25 -17.35 41.63
CA SER A 45 -20.39 -18.65 42.29
C SER A 45 -21.69 -19.33 41.84
N LEU A 46 -21.61 -20.53 41.30
CA LEU A 46 -22.78 -21.27 40.79
C LEU A 46 -23.73 -21.72 41.92
N ASP A 47 -23.19 -21.96 43.12
CA ASP A 47 -23.94 -22.50 44.27
C ASP A 47 -24.30 -21.41 45.30
N GLU A 48 -24.21 -20.13 44.93
CA GLU A 48 -24.44 -18.94 45.76
C GLU A 48 -23.61 -18.85 47.07
N ARG A 49 -22.62 -19.73 47.26
CA ARG A 49 -21.66 -19.65 48.37
C ARG A 49 -20.65 -18.53 48.12
N ARG A 50 -20.16 -17.88 49.18
CA ARG A 50 -19.14 -16.82 49.05
C ARG A 50 -17.78 -17.47 48.75
N VAL A 51 -17.13 -17.00 47.69
CA VAL A 51 -15.82 -17.48 47.25
C VAL A 51 -14.78 -16.40 47.49
N LYS A 52 -13.57 -16.81 47.86
CA LYS A 52 -12.40 -15.96 48.09
C LYS A 52 -11.30 -16.37 47.12
N GLY A 53 -10.69 -15.41 46.45
CA GLY A 53 -9.57 -15.69 45.55
C GLY A 53 -8.70 -14.48 45.25
N VAL A 54 -7.62 -14.73 44.53
CA VAL A 54 -6.62 -13.77 44.09
C VAL A 54 -6.44 -13.92 42.58
N LEU A 55 -6.16 -12.81 41.91
CA LEU A 55 -5.97 -12.70 40.47
C LEU A 55 -4.53 -12.33 40.16
N TYR A 56 -3.96 -13.03 39.20
CA TYR A 56 -2.65 -12.76 38.63
C TYR A 56 -2.80 -12.54 37.13
N THR A 57 -2.01 -11.63 36.57
CA THR A 57 -1.97 -11.38 35.12
C THR A 57 -0.54 -11.34 34.67
N GLU A 58 -0.31 -11.92 33.50
CA GLU A 58 0.98 -11.88 32.83
C GLU A 58 1.03 -10.87 31.70
N LEU A 59 -0.14 -10.33 31.31
CA LEU A 59 -0.22 -9.33 30.24
C LEU A 59 0.45 -8.03 30.69
N PRO A 60 1.56 -7.60 30.04
CA PRO A 60 2.21 -6.34 30.35
C PRO A 60 1.24 -5.17 30.19
N GLY A 61 1.22 -4.24 31.15
CA GLY A 61 0.34 -3.07 31.11
C GLY A 61 -1.09 -3.30 31.58
N LEU A 62 -1.52 -4.55 31.86
CA LEU A 62 -2.81 -4.83 32.49
C LEU A 62 -2.71 -4.69 34.00
N ARG A 63 -3.56 -3.84 34.58
CA ARG A 63 -3.62 -3.59 36.02
C ARG A 63 -5.03 -3.79 36.55
N PHE A 64 -5.17 -4.56 37.63
CA PHE A 64 -6.43 -4.68 38.36
C PHE A 64 -6.51 -3.62 39.44
N GLN A 65 -7.68 -3.00 39.62
CA GLN A 65 -7.89 -2.11 40.77
C GLN A 65 -7.83 -2.85 42.11
N LYS A 66 -8.31 -4.11 42.11
CA LYS A 66 -8.23 -5.03 43.25
C LYS A 66 -7.80 -6.40 42.75
N THR A 67 -6.72 -6.94 43.30
CA THR A 67 -6.19 -8.27 42.97
C THR A 67 -6.83 -9.38 43.78
N ALA A 68 -7.52 -9.08 44.89
CA ALA A 68 -8.23 -10.05 45.71
C ALA A 68 -9.73 -9.76 45.74
N PHE A 69 -10.55 -10.83 45.79
CA PHE A 69 -12.01 -10.72 45.85
C PHE A 69 -12.61 -11.67 46.89
N PHE A 70 -13.79 -11.29 47.37
CA PHE A 70 -14.61 -12.08 48.30
C PHE A 70 -16.09 -11.78 48.08
N GLY A 71 -16.88 -12.77 47.67
CA GLY A 71 -18.31 -12.57 47.43
C GLY A 71 -18.99 -13.73 46.71
N ARG A 72 -20.31 -13.64 46.54
CA ARG A 72 -21.09 -14.56 45.68
C ARG A 72 -20.92 -14.24 44.20
N ALA A 73 -20.93 -12.94 43.90
CA ALA A 73 -20.61 -12.36 42.62
C ALA A 73 -19.63 -11.20 42.89
N SER A 74 -18.47 -11.21 42.23
CA SER A 74 -17.44 -10.16 42.38
C SER A 74 -17.15 -9.53 41.03
N ARG A 75 -17.34 -8.22 40.92
CA ARG A 75 -16.94 -7.45 39.74
C ARG A 75 -15.49 -7.01 39.89
N ILE A 76 -14.66 -7.36 38.93
CA ILE A 76 -13.24 -7.01 38.86
C ILE A 76 -13.06 -5.96 37.79
N GLU A 77 -12.53 -4.80 38.17
CA GLU A 77 -12.20 -3.71 37.25
C GLU A 77 -10.72 -3.76 36.88
N TYR A 78 -10.44 -3.62 35.59
CA TYR A 78 -9.09 -3.60 35.04
C TYR A 78 -8.86 -2.36 34.16
N GLU A 79 -7.61 -1.91 34.14
CA GLU A 79 -7.11 -0.86 33.27
C GLU A 79 -5.92 -1.43 32.47
N TYR A 80 -5.99 -1.32 31.15
CA TYR A 80 -4.95 -1.78 30.24
C TYR A 80 -4.27 -0.56 29.60
N HIS A 81 -2.98 -0.44 29.89
CA HIS A 81 -2.09 0.57 29.33
C HIS A 81 -1.18 -0.12 28.31
N PRO A 82 -1.40 0.07 27.00
CA PRO A 82 -0.52 -0.46 25.96
C PRO A 82 0.76 0.38 25.85
N ASP A 83 1.40 0.64 27.00
CA ASP A 83 2.70 1.31 27.03
C ASP A 83 3.69 0.33 26.39
N ASN A 84 4.28 0.73 25.26
CA ASN A 84 5.34 0.01 24.51
C ASN A 84 4.89 -1.10 23.51
N LEU A 85 3.63 -1.15 23.09
CA LEU A 85 3.22 -2.04 21.99
C LEU A 85 3.34 -1.38 20.62
N ILE A 86 3.84 -2.13 19.63
CA ILE A 86 4.05 -1.64 18.26
C ILE A 86 2.73 -1.77 17.47
N PRO A 87 2.32 -0.75 16.68
CA PRO A 87 1.12 -0.81 15.84
C PRO A 87 1.07 -2.10 14.99
N GLY A 88 0.02 -2.92 15.18
CA GLY A 88 -0.20 -4.19 14.46
C GLY A 88 0.23 -5.47 15.20
N GLU A 89 0.76 -5.37 16.43
CA GLU A 89 1.08 -6.55 17.24
C GLU A 89 -0.15 -7.09 18.01
N ASN A 90 -0.27 -8.42 18.00
CA ASN A 90 -1.28 -9.17 18.75
C ASN A 90 -0.58 -9.90 19.90
N CYS A 91 -1.07 -9.71 21.13
CA CYS A 91 -0.58 -10.41 22.31
C CYS A 91 -1.68 -11.34 22.84
N GLU A 92 -1.33 -12.61 23.06
CA GLU A 92 -2.18 -13.58 23.73
C GLU A 92 -1.59 -13.87 25.12
N ALA A 93 -2.41 -13.73 26.15
CA ALA A 93 -2.04 -13.94 27.55
C ALA A 93 -3.21 -14.53 28.32
N GLU A 94 -2.99 -14.90 29.58
CA GLU A 94 -4.02 -15.43 30.46
C GLU A 94 -4.06 -14.66 31.79
N ILE A 95 -5.27 -14.50 32.34
CA ILE A 95 -5.47 -14.08 33.72
C ILE A 95 -5.72 -15.33 34.55
N LEU A 96 -4.86 -15.55 35.51
CA LEU A 96 -4.94 -16.65 36.45
C LEU A 96 -5.79 -16.25 37.65
N LEU A 97 -6.75 -17.10 37.99
CA LEU A 97 -7.62 -16.97 39.14
C LEU A 97 -7.37 -18.11 40.12
N VAL A 98 -6.77 -17.81 41.27
CA VAL A 98 -6.52 -18.78 42.37
C VAL A 98 -7.56 -18.57 43.46
N SER A 99 -8.45 -19.54 43.67
CA SER A 99 -9.57 -19.41 44.62
C SER A 99 -9.78 -20.66 45.47
N ASN A 100 -10.57 -20.54 46.54
CA ASN A 100 -10.98 -21.71 47.33
C ASN A 100 -11.93 -22.67 46.60
N ALA A 101 -12.33 -22.31 45.38
CA ALA A 101 -13.22 -23.03 44.47
C ALA A 101 -12.46 -23.59 43.23
N GLY A 102 -11.12 -23.59 43.28
CA GLY A 102 -10.25 -24.06 42.21
C GLY A 102 -9.45 -22.95 41.54
N GLU A 103 -8.64 -23.37 40.58
CA GLU A 103 -7.80 -22.54 39.72
C GLU A 103 -8.46 -22.40 38.35
N TYR A 104 -8.61 -21.17 37.85
CA TYR A 104 -9.27 -20.88 36.58
C TYR A 104 -8.40 -19.96 35.72
N HIS A 105 -8.39 -20.20 34.42
CA HIS A 105 -7.63 -19.40 33.44
C HIS A 105 -8.61 -18.64 32.55
N ILE A 106 -8.48 -17.32 32.48
CA ILE A 106 -9.28 -16.47 31.59
C ILE A 106 -8.38 -16.03 30.44
N PRO A 107 -8.61 -16.51 29.20
CA PRO A 107 -7.81 -16.10 28.06
C PRO A 107 -8.04 -14.63 27.71
N VAL A 108 -6.95 -13.93 27.40
CA VAL A 108 -6.94 -12.52 27.01
C VAL A 108 -6.23 -12.36 25.67
N LYS A 109 -6.92 -11.72 24.71
CA LYS A 109 -6.32 -11.30 23.45
C LYS A 109 -6.27 -9.78 23.39
N ALA A 110 -5.08 -9.23 23.28
CA ALA A 110 -4.86 -7.80 23.12
C ALA A 110 -4.40 -7.50 21.68
N GLU A 111 -5.14 -6.64 20.98
CA GLU A 111 -4.83 -6.17 19.62
C GLU A 111 -4.57 -4.67 19.65
N TYR A 112 -3.41 -4.27 19.12
CA TYR A 112 -3.03 -2.86 19.01
C TYR A 112 -3.14 -2.40 17.55
N VAL A 113 -4.12 -1.54 17.27
CA VAL A 113 -4.51 -1.21 15.89
C VAL A 113 -3.83 0.07 15.42
N VAL A 114 -3.19 0.01 14.25
CA VAL A 114 -2.66 1.18 13.56
C VAL A 114 -3.84 2.00 13.04
N PRO A 115 -3.94 3.32 13.31
CA PRO A 115 -4.90 4.15 12.60
C PRO A 115 -4.56 4.07 11.10
N GLU A 116 -5.50 3.59 10.29
CA GLU A 116 -5.34 3.59 8.83
C GLU A 116 -5.02 5.03 8.38
N VAL A 117 -3.83 5.23 7.81
CA VAL A 117 -3.52 6.44 7.06
C VAL A 117 -4.49 6.44 5.89
N ARG A 118 -5.49 7.33 5.94
CA ARG A 118 -6.36 7.60 4.81
C ARG A 118 -5.46 8.03 3.66
N GLU A 119 -5.29 7.15 2.67
CA GLU A 119 -4.73 7.54 1.39
C GLU A 119 -5.62 8.68 0.87
N GLU A 120 -5.06 9.88 0.75
CA GLU A 120 -5.75 11.00 0.13
C GLU A 120 -6.20 10.55 -1.27
N GLU A 121 -7.51 10.50 -1.49
CA GLU A 121 -8.06 10.13 -2.80
C GLU A 121 -7.46 11.04 -3.87
N GLU A 122 -6.71 10.46 -4.81
CA GLU A 122 -6.19 11.20 -5.97
C GLU A 122 -7.35 11.84 -6.71
N ILE A 123 -7.37 13.18 -6.76
CA ILE A 123 -8.39 13.92 -7.49
C ILE A 123 -8.20 13.60 -8.98
N PRO A 124 -9.15 12.93 -9.66
CA PRO A 124 -9.03 12.66 -11.07
C PRO A 124 -8.95 13.98 -11.84
N LEU A 125 -8.09 14.03 -12.87
CA LEU A 125 -8.01 15.18 -13.78
C LEU A 125 -9.44 15.57 -14.19
N PRO A 126 -9.80 16.87 -14.11
CA PRO A 126 -11.11 17.33 -14.56
C PRO A 126 -11.33 16.84 -15.99
N LYS A 127 -12.38 16.06 -16.24
CA LYS A 127 -12.68 15.53 -17.58
C LYS A 127 -12.62 16.69 -18.58
N GLU A 128 -11.83 16.53 -19.64
CA GLU A 128 -11.95 17.41 -20.78
C GLU A 128 -13.38 17.29 -21.30
N GLU A 129 -14.19 18.33 -21.08
CA GLU A 129 -15.26 18.59 -22.03
C GLU A 129 -14.59 18.68 -23.40
N PRO A 130 -15.06 17.92 -24.41
CA PRO A 130 -14.43 17.90 -25.72
C PRO A 130 -14.43 19.31 -26.31
N SER A 131 -13.28 19.98 -26.22
CA SER A 131 -12.96 21.17 -27.00
C SER A 131 -12.68 20.71 -28.43
N GLY A 132 -13.76 20.36 -29.12
CA GLY A 132 -13.69 19.63 -30.38
C GLY A 132 -15.03 19.47 -31.10
N GLN A 133 -15.99 20.35 -30.85
CA GLN A 133 -16.75 20.89 -31.97
C GLN A 133 -16.37 22.35 -32.04
N ALA A 134 -16.00 22.79 -33.24
CA ALA A 134 -16.10 24.19 -33.58
C ALA A 134 -17.55 24.59 -33.26
N VAL A 135 -17.76 25.14 -32.06
CA VAL A 135 -18.80 26.12 -31.86
C VAL A 135 -18.36 27.21 -32.82
N ASP A 136 -18.94 27.18 -34.01
CA ASP A 136 -19.25 28.39 -34.73
C ASP A 136 -19.65 29.36 -33.62
N GLN A 137 -18.75 30.29 -33.29
CA GLN A 137 -19.19 31.50 -32.63
C GLN A 137 -20.44 31.86 -33.43
N PRO A 138 -21.64 32.00 -32.82
CA PRO A 138 -22.63 32.79 -33.49
C PRO A 138 -21.92 34.12 -33.62
N CYS A 139 -21.37 34.34 -34.83
CA CYS A 139 -20.87 35.61 -35.29
C CYS A 139 -21.91 36.56 -34.75
N ARG A 140 -21.54 37.42 -33.78
CA ARG A 140 -22.47 38.34 -33.14
C ARG A 140 -23.41 38.79 -34.23
N MET A 141 -24.67 38.33 -34.19
CA MET A 141 -25.67 38.71 -35.17
C MET A 141 -25.98 40.15 -34.82
N GLY A 142 -25.07 41.04 -35.25
CA GLY A 142 -25.23 42.47 -35.15
C GLY A 142 -26.56 42.75 -35.79
N GLY A 143 -27.43 43.46 -35.07
CA GLY A 143 -28.81 43.70 -35.45
C GLY A 143 -28.92 43.92 -36.95
N GLY A 144 -29.82 43.17 -37.59
CA GLY A 144 -29.96 43.08 -39.04
C GLY A 144 -29.59 44.40 -39.72
N ARG A 145 -28.53 44.35 -40.54
CA ARG A 145 -27.93 45.55 -41.13
C ARG A 145 -29.04 46.36 -41.82
N ARG A 146 -29.14 47.65 -41.47
CA ARG A 146 -30.12 48.59 -42.03
C ARG A 146 -30.22 48.42 -43.55
N GLU A 147 -31.42 48.50 -44.10
CA GLU A 147 -31.68 48.45 -45.56
C GLU A 147 -30.71 49.37 -46.33
N GLU A 148 -30.43 50.56 -45.79
CA GLU A 148 -29.46 51.54 -46.33
C GLU A 148 -28.02 50.99 -46.48
N TRP A 149 -27.58 50.12 -45.57
CA TRP A 149 -26.26 49.47 -45.66
C TRP A 149 -26.24 48.40 -46.75
N LYS A 150 -27.34 47.65 -46.88
CA LYS A 150 -27.49 46.62 -47.93
C LYS A 150 -27.52 47.26 -49.31
N THR A 151 -28.32 48.33 -49.50
CA THR A 151 -28.38 49.08 -50.76
C THR A 151 -27.03 49.71 -51.10
N LYS A 152 -26.32 50.29 -50.12
CA LYS A 152 -24.95 50.80 -50.31
C LYS A 152 -23.95 49.70 -50.72
N ARG A 153 -23.99 48.51 -50.10
CA ARG A 153 -23.12 47.39 -50.48
C ARG A 153 -23.46 46.81 -51.84
N GLU A 154 -24.74 46.72 -52.18
CA GLU A 154 -25.17 46.28 -53.51
C GLU A 154 -24.71 47.30 -54.57
N LEU A 155 -24.78 48.60 -54.29
CA LEU A 155 -24.23 49.65 -55.15
C LEU A 155 -22.70 49.54 -55.31
N GLU A 156 -21.97 49.32 -54.22
CA GLU A 156 -20.51 49.08 -54.26
C GLU A 156 -20.17 47.82 -55.09
N LYS A 157 -20.99 46.78 -55.01
CA LYS A 157 -20.84 45.55 -55.81
C LYS A 157 -21.12 45.79 -57.30
N GLN A 158 -22.19 46.50 -57.65
CA GLN A 158 -22.51 46.82 -59.06
C GLN A 158 -21.47 47.78 -59.67
N THR A 159 -20.96 48.74 -58.91
CA THR A 159 -19.87 49.63 -59.36
C THR A 159 -18.54 48.89 -59.50
N ALA A 160 -18.24 47.91 -58.64
CA ALA A 160 -17.10 47.03 -58.83
C ALA A 160 -17.24 46.13 -60.08
N GLU A 161 -18.45 45.61 -60.35
CA GLU A 161 -18.77 44.82 -61.54
C GLU A 161 -18.52 45.63 -62.83
N LEU A 162 -18.90 46.92 -62.84
CA LEU A 162 -18.59 47.83 -63.96
C LEU A 162 -17.08 47.91 -64.26
N PHE A 163 -16.25 48.09 -63.24
CA PHE A 163 -14.79 48.16 -63.44
C PHE A 163 -14.18 46.82 -63.84
N GLN A 164 -14.76 45.69 -63.40
CA GLN A 164 -14.35 44.36 -63.85
C GLN A 164 -14.70 44.12 -65.32
N LEU A 165 -15.88 44.55 -65.78
CA LEU A 165 -16.22 44.48 -67.20
C LEU A 165 -15.30 45.36 -68.05
N LEU A 166 -14.98 46.57 -67.58
CA LEU A 166 -14.00 47.44 -68.24
C LEU A 166 -12.60 46.80 -68.33
N GLU A 167 -12.18 46.07 -67.30
CA GLU A 167 -10.92 45.31 -67.31
C GLU A 167 -10.97 44.18 -68.35
N GLN A 168 -12.07 43.42 -68.38
CA GLN A 168 -12.27 42.30 -69.31
C GLN A 168 -12.36 42.74 -70.77
N GLU A 169 -13.06 43.85 -71.04
CA GLU A 169 -13.16 44.47 -72.37
C GLU A 169 -11.78 44.92 -72.86
N ARG A 170 -11.03 45.70 -72.06
CA ARG A 170 -9.69 46.18 -72.44
C ARG A 170 -8.68 45.07 -72.67
N ARG A 171 -8.89 43.92 -72.04
CA ARG A 171 -8.07 42.71 -72.22
C ARG A 171 -8.44 41.93 -73.48
N GLY A 172 -9.55 42.26 -74.14
CA GLY A 172 -10.10 41.51 -75.26
C GLY A 172 -10.75 40.18 -74.86
N ALA A 173 -11.05 39.97 -73.56
CA ALA A 173 -11.68 38.74 -73.06
C ALA A 173 -13.18 38.66 -73.38
N ILE A 174 -13.81 39.79 -73.67
CA ILE A 174 -15.20 39.92 -74.09
C ILE A 174 -15.24 40.79 -75.34
N SER A 175 -16.08 40.44 -76.31
CA SER A 175 -16.28 41.26 -77.51
C SER A 175 -17.02 42.56 -77.18
N GLU A 176 -16.75 43.63 -77.94
CA GLU A 176 -17.36 44.96 -77.73
C GLU A 176 -18.90 44.91 -77.71
N LYS A 177 -19.49 44.08 -78.57
CA LYS A 177 -20.95 43.82 -78.61
C LYS A 177 -21.48 43.18 -77.33
N ARG A 178 -20.75 42.21 -76.77
CA ARG A 178 -21.18 41.52 -75.53
C ARG A 178 -20.91 42.37 -74.30
N ALA A 179 -19.88 43.21 -74.32
CA ALA A 179 -19.61 44.17 -73.26
C ALA A 179 -20.70 45.26 -73.20
N THR A 180 -21.13 45.78 -74.36
CA THR A 180 -22.22 46.77 -74.45
C THR A 180 -23.55 46.24 -73.92
N GLU A 181 -23.93 45.00 -74.23
CA GLU A 181 -25.10 44.33 -73.63
C GLU A 181 -25.00 44.24 -72.09
N GLN A 182 -23.84 43.86 -71.57
CA GLN A 182 -23.63 43.75 -70.12
C GLN A 182 -23.61 45.12 -69.43
N TYR A 183 -23.07 46.16 -70.08
CA TYR A 183 -23.17 47.52 -69.59
C TYR A 183 -24.61 48.01 -69.54
N ARG A 184 -25.45 47.68 -70.53
CA ARG A 184 -26.88 48.01 -70.51
C ARG A 184 -27.63 47.30 -69.39
N ALA A 185 -27.32 46.02 -69.15
CA ALA A 185 -27.87 45.29 -68.01
C ALA A 185 -27.43 45.88 -66.66
N LEU A 186 -26.20 46.38 -66.57
CA LEU A 186 -25.69 47.07 -65.38
C LEU A 186 -26.35 48.44 -65.17
N THR A 187 -26.53 49.25 -66.21
CA THR A 187 -27.21 50.55 -66.07
C THR A 187 -28.65 50.38 -65.62
N GLY A 188 -29.35 49.36 -66.13
CA GLY A 188 -30.69 48.99 -65.66
C GLY A 188 -30.73 48.59 -64.19
N ARG A 189 -29.78 47.75 -63.73
CA ARG A 189 -29.66 47.37 -62.31
C ARG A 189 -29.34 48.56 -61.40
N LEU A 190 -28.43 49.44 -61.84
CA LEU A 190 -28.06 50.65 -61.09
C LEU A 190 -29.22 51.65 -60.99
N ALA A 191 -30.01 51.80 -62.05
CA ALA A 191 -31.20 52.65 -62.05
C ALA A 191 -32.30 52.13 -61.12
N ALA A 192 -32.48 50.81 -61.04
CA ALA A 192 -33.45 50.18 -60.13
C ALA A 192 -33.05 50.27 -58.65
N LEU A 193 -31.75 50.21 -58.34
CA LEU A 193 -31.23 50.25 -56.97
C LEU A 193 -31.26 51.66 -56.34
N SER A 194 -31.02 52.71 -57.13
CA SER A 194 -31.01 54.09 -56.62
C SER A 194 -31.32 55.12 -57.73
N PRO A 195 -32.56 55.63 -57.80
CA PRO A 195 -32.96 56.65 -58.80
C PRO A 195 -32.23 58.00 -58.63
N ASP A 196 -31.76 58.29 -57.42
CA ASP A 196 -31.09 59.54 -57.05
C ASP A 196 -29.58 59.54 -57.32
N LEU A 197 -29.03 58.44 -57.85
CA LEU A 197 -27.61 58.34 -58.15
C LEU A 197 -27.22 59.35 -59.23
N SER A 198 -26.29 60.25 -58.90
CA SER A 198 -25.82 61.27 -59.83
C SER A 198 -25.01 60.67 -61.00
N PHE A 199 -24.28 59.58 -60.76
CA PHE A 199 -23.49 58.90 -61.79
C PHE A 199 -24.33 58.12 -62.83
N GLY A 200 -25.49 57.60 -62.43
CA GLY A 200 -26.30 56.66 -63.24
C GLY A 200 -26.73 57.22 -64.60
N PRO A 201 -27.37 58.41 -64.68
CA PRO A 201 -27.81 58.98 -65.96
C PRO A 201 -26.65 59.29 -66.92
N VAL A 202 -25.48 59.66 -66.40
CA VAL A 202 -24.29 59.93 -67.22
C VAL A 202 -23.70 58.64 -67.79
N LEU A 203 -23.69 57.57 -66.98
CA LEU A 203 -23.29 56.24 -67.44
C LEU A 203 -24.27 55.70 -68.50
N ASP A 204 -25.57 55.88 -68.32
CA ASP A 204 -26.57 55.45 -69.30
C ASP A 204 -26.41 56.19 -70.64
N ALA A 205 -26.14 57.49 -70.61
CA ALA A 205 -25.75 58.24 -71.81
C ALA A 205 -24.49 57.67 -72.48
N TRP A 206 -23.47 57.28 -71.71
CA TRP A 206 -22.25 56.67 -72.24
C TRP A 206 -22.52 55.31 -72.91
N VAL A 207 -23.39 54.48 -72.34
CA VAL A 207 -23.81 53.20 -72.94
C VAL A 207 -24.67 53.44 -74.20
N MET A 208 -25.56 54.43 -74.18
CA MET A 208 -26.37 54.81 -75.36
C MET A 208 -25.52 55.27 -76.54
N LEU A 209 -24.42 56.00 -76.28
CA LEU A 209 -23.47 56.38 -77.34
C LEU A 209 -22.78 55.17 -77.97
N ARG A 210 -22.55 54.09 -77.20
CA ARG A 210 -21.98 52.83 -77.71
C ARG A 210 -22.99 51.94 -78.44
N GLU A 211 -24.28 52.17 -78.23
CA GLU A 211 -25.39 51.55 -78.98
C GLU A 211 -25.83 52.38 -80.19
N ASP A 212 -25.07 53.41 -80.57
CA ASP A 212 -25.39 54.37 -81.63
C ASP A 212 -26.69 55.19 -81.42
N ARG A 213 -27.26 55.22 -80.21
CA ARG A 213 -28.45 56.01 -79.84
C ARG A 213 -28.10 57.44 -79.43
N ARG A 214 -27.49 58.19 -80.37
CA ARG A 214 -26.94 59.54 -80.09
C ARG A 214 -27.97 60.61 -79.73
N GLU A 215 -29.17 60.59 -80.32
CA GLU A 215 -30.21 61.60 -80.04
C GLU A 215 -30.74 61.50 -78.61
N GLU A 216 -31.01 60.28 -78.15
CA GLU A 216 -31.49 59.99 -76.81
C GLU A 216 -30.43 60.30 -75.75
N ALA A 217 -29.18 59.93 -76.00
CA ALA A 217 -28.04 60.31 -75.17
C ALA A 217 -27.91 61.84 -75.05
N GLY A 218 -28.05 62.55 -76.17
CA GLY A 218 -27.99 64.02 -76.22
C GLY A 218 -29.11 64.69 -75.42
N TRP A 219 -30.34 64.17 -75.49
CA TRP A 219 -31.46 64.64 -74.68
C TRP A 219 -31.19 64.44 -73.19
N LEU A 220 -30.72 63.25 -72.80
CA LEU A 220 -30.40 62.91 -71.41
C LEU A 220 -29.29 63.80 -70.85
N LEU A 221 -28.21 64.04 -71.62
CA LEU A 221 -27.11 64.91 -71.22
C LEU A 221 -27.54 66.38 -71.06
N ARG A 222 -28.37 66.93 -71.97
CA ARG A 222 -28.91 68.29 -71.86
C ARG A 222 -29.83 68.44 -70.66
N LYS A 223 -30.67 67.44 -70.39
CA LYS A 223 -31.53 67.39 -69.21
C LYS A 223 -30.70 67.35 -67.93
N TYR A 224 -29.66 66.52 -67.90
CA TYR A 224 -28.75 66.41 -66.77
C TYR A 224 -27.96 67.70 -66.50
N GLU A 225 -27.51 68.38 -67.56
CA GLU A 225 -26.81 69.67 -67.47
C GLU A 225 -27.67 70.76 -66.82
N LYS A 226 -28.95 70.85 -67.19
CA LYS A 226 -29.87 71.84 -66.63
C LYS A 226 -30.32 71.54 -65.19
N THR A 227 -30.46 70.26 -64.85
CA THR A 227 -31.09 69.84 -63.58
C THR A 227 -30.11 69.51 -62.46
N ARG A 228 -29.00 68.82 -62.75
CA ARG A 228 -28.11 68.23 -61.73
C ARG A 228 -26.65 68.70 -61.82
N PHE A 229 -26.19 69.20 -62.96
CA PHE A 229 -24.77 69.52 -63.18
C PHE A 229 -24.21 70.61 -62.26
N PHE A 230 -24.97 71.65 -61.97
CA PHE A 230 -24.54 72.74 -61.07
C PHE A 230 -24.58 72.36 -59.58
N GLN A 231 -25.34 71.32 -59.22
CA GLN A 231 -25.49 70.84 -57.84
C GLN A 231 -24.48 69.73 -57.48
N LEU A 232 -23.74 69.23 -58.48
CA LEU A 232 -22.75 68.16 -58.32
C LEU A 232 -21.51 68.63 -57.54
N ARG A 233 -21.33 68.05 -56.35
CA ARG A 233 -20.12 68.20 -55.54
C ARG A 233 -19.01 67.19 -55.91
N ASP A 234 -19.36 66.08 -56.55
CA ASP A 234 -18.42 65.03 -56.92
C ASP A 234 -17.65 65.40 -58.21
N SER A 235 -16.33 65.51 -58.08
CA SER A 235 -15.40 65.83 -59.16
C SER A 235 -15.32 64.73 -60.22
N THR A 236 -15.51 63.46 -59.84
CA THR A 236 -15.40 62.29 -60.73
C THR A 236 -16.55 62.23 -61.71
N VAL A 237 -17.78 62.37 -61.19
CA VAL A 237 -19.01 62.39 -62.00
C VAL A 237 -19.01 63.61 -62.91
N ARG A 238 -18.48 64.73 -62.45
CA ARG A 238 -18.32 65.95 -63.26
C ARG A 238 -17.32 65.76 -64.39
N ALA A 239 -16.16 65.17 -64.12
CA ALA A 239 -15.17 64.86 -65.15
C ALA A 239 -15.68 63.81 -66.16
N PHE A 240 -16.36 62.78 -65.67
CA PHE A 240 -16.97 61.75 -66.52
C PHE A 240 -18.08 62.34 -67.40
N PHE A 241 -18.92 63.23 -66.88
CA PHE A 241 -19.92 63.94 -67.69
C PHE A 241 -19.28 64.78 -68.79
N LEU A 242 -18.22 65.52 -68.48
CA LEU A 242 -17.49 66.31 -69.48
C LEU A 242 -16.91 65.42 -70.58
N TYR A 243 -16.32 64.27 -70.20
CA TYR A 243 -15.84 63.27 -71.14
C TYR A 243 -16.96 62.73 -72.06
N VAL A 244 -18.10 62.31 -71.50
CA VAL A 244 -19.23 61.77 -72.26
C VAL A 244 -19.90 62.84 -73.14
N LYS A 245 -19.94 64.10 -72.67
CA LYS A 245 -20.46 65.25 -73.43
C LYS A 245 -19.58 65.56 -74.64
N ASP A 246 -18.25 65.53 -74.47
CA ASP A 246 -17.34 65.70 -75.60
C ASP A 246 -17.47 64.53 -76.59
N LEU A 247 -17.57 63.29 -76.11
CA LEU A 247 -17.84 62.12 -76.97
C LEU A 247 -19.13 62.25 -77.79
N TRP A 248 -20.20 62.82 -77.22
CA TRP A 248 -21.45 63.06 -77.96
C TRP A 248 -21.31 64.17 -79.02
N LYS A 249 -20.53 65.22 -78.73
CA LYS A 249 -20.30 66.34 -79.66
C LYS A 249 -19.31 66.00 -80.77
N GLN A 250 -18.39 65.06 -80.52
CA GLN A 250 -17.34 64.69 -81.44
C GLN A 250 -17.91 63.94 -82.66
N ASN A 251 -17.70 64.54 -83.83
CA ASN A 251 -17.76 63.90 -85.14
C ASN A 251 -16.32 63.67 -85.68
N GLY A 252 -15.44 63.06 -84.87
CA GLY A 252 -14.10 62.65 -85.31
C GLY A 252 -12.95 63.64 -85.07
N GLU A 253 -13.06 64.59 -84.13
CA GLU A 253 -11.92 65.43 -83.70
C GLU A 253 -11.11 64.74 -82.57
N GLU A 254 -9.76 64.72 -82.68
CA GLU A 254 -8.86 64.05 -81.73
C GLU A 254 -8.66 64.82 -80.40
N GLU A 255 -8.95 66.12 -80.39
CA GLU A 255 -8.80 66.96 -79.19
C GLU A 255 -10.11 67.07 -78.42
N PHE A 256 -10.06 66.89 -77.09
CA PHE A 256 -11.21 67.04 -76.21
C PHE A 256 -11.34 68.49 -75.72
N PRO A 257 -12.37 69.25 -76.11
CA PRO A 257 -12.52 70.66 -75.73
C PRO A 257 -12.64 70.89 -74.22
N SER A 258 -13.13 69.89 -73.47
CA SER A 258 -13.26 69.96 -72.01
C SER A 258 -11.99 69.55 -71.24
N LEU A 259 -10.91 69.14 -71.92
CA LEU A 259 -9.65 68.69 -71.29
C LEU A 259 -9.07 69.70 -70.27
N PRO A 260 -9.00 71.02 -70.53
CA PRO A 260 -8.49 71.97 -69.54
C PRO A 260 -9.34 72.02 -68.26
N GLN A 261 -10.64 71.72 -68.36
CA GLN A 261 -11.53 71.66 -67.21
C GLN A 261 -11.28 70.40 -66.38
N VAL A 262 -11.03 69.25 -67.03
CA VAL A 262 -10.67 67.99 -66.36
C VAL A 262 -9.29 68.10 -65.70
N GLN A 263 -8.32 68.76 -66.34
CA GLN A 263 -7.01 69.06 -65.74
C GLN A 263 -7.14 69.94 -64.49
N LYS A 264 -8.00 70.97 -64.50
CA LYS A 264 -8.31 71.77 -63.30
C LYS A 264 -8.98 70.95 -62.20
N LEU A 265 -9.84 69.99 -62.54
CA LEU A 265 -10.45 69.08 -61.56
C LEU A 265 -9.40 68.16 -60.93
N TYR A 266 -8.46 67.65 -61.72
CA TYR A 266 -7.34 66.85 -61.23
C TYR A 266 -6.39 67.67 -60.33
N GLN A 267 -6.09 68.93 -60.68
CA GLN A 267 -5.29 69.82 -59.81
C GLN A 267 -5.95 70.02 -58.43
N LYS A 268 -7.28 70.02 -58.36
CA LYS A 268 -8.02 70.12 -57.09
C LYS A 268 -8.06 68.81 -56.30
N GLN A 269 -8.02 67.66 -56.98
CA GLN A 269 -8.04 66.33 -56.36
C GLN A 269 -7.04 65.39 -57.05
N PRO A 270 -5.74 65.53 -56.75
CA PRO A 270 -4.69 64.78 -57.42
C PRO A 270 -4.67 63.29 -57.06
N ASP A 271 -5.26 62.90 -55.93
CA ASP A 271 -5.24 61.51 -55.44
C ASP A 271 -6.42 60.67 -55.95
N ASN A 272 -7.24 61.24 -56.83
CA ASN A 272 -8.41 60.58 -57.39
C ASN A 272 -8.06 59.80 -58.65
N TRP A 273 -7.92 58.47 -58.51
CA TRP A 273 -7.50 57.59 -59.60
C TRP A 273 -8.46 57.57 -60.81
N HIS A 274 -9.76 57.85 -60.63
CA HIS A 274 -10.71 57.93 -61.74
C HIS A 274 -10.38 59.09 -62.68
N LEU A 275 -9.95 60.23 -62.12
CA LEU A 275 -9.54 61.40 -62.89
C LEU A 275 -8.27 61.12 -63.68
N VAL A 276 -7.32 60.38 -63.10
CA VAL A 276 -6.09 59.97 -63.79
C VAL A 276 -6.37 59.05 -64.97
N LEU A 277 -7.24 58.04 -64.81
CA LEU A 277 -7.59 57.15 -65.92
C LEU A 277 -8.36 57.86 -67.03
N LEU A 278 -9.21 58.85 -66.69
CA LEU A 278 -9.89 59.69 -67.67
C LEU A 278 -8.92 60.64 -68.39
N LEU A 279 -7.99 61.25 -67.66
CA LEU A 279 -6.92 62.07 -68.26
C LEU A 279 -6.05 61.26 -69.21
N MET A 280 -5.64 60.04 -68.85
CA MET A 280 -4.90 59.15 -69.75
C MET A 280 -5.69 58.77 -71.01
N LYS A 281 -7.02 58.84 -70.99
CA LYS A 281 -7.87 58.62 -72.18
C LYS A 281 -8.06 59.88 -73.02
N MET A 282 -8.08 61.06 -72.41
CA MET A 282 -8.35 62.33 -73.10
C MET A 282 -7.09 63.05 -73.57
N ASP A 283 -5.98 62.89 -72.86
CA ASP A 283 -4.72 63.59 -73.10
C ASP A 283 -3.74 62.67 -73.83
N HIS A 284 -3.75 62.74 -75.17
CA HIS A 284 -2.87 61.94 -76.01
C HIS A 284 -1.38 62.26 -75.78
N ARG A 285 -1.05 63.53 -75.48
CA ARG A 285 0.33 63.98 -75.21
C ARG A 285 0.88 63.38 -73.91
N LEU A 286 0.03 63.14 -72.92
CA LEU A 286 0.40 62.43 -71.70
C LEU A 286 0.78 60.97 -71.99
N MET A 287 0.02 60.31 -72.88
CA MET A 287 0.23 58.91 -73.23
C MET A 287 1.47 58.66 -74.09
N GLU A 288 1.89 59.63 -74.90
CA GLU A 288 3.18 59.58 -75.63
C GLU A 288 4.38 59.56 -74.67
N ASN A 289 4.29 60.27 -73.55
CA ASN A 289 5.32 60.28 -72.52
C ASN A 289 5.14 59.12 -71.53
N THR A 290 5.59 57.92 -71.94
CA THR A 290 5.48 56.67 -71.16
C THR A 290 6.05 56.78 -69.75
N ARG A 291 7.17 57.49 -69.57
CA ARG A 291 7.82 57.72 -68.25
C ARG A 291 6.95 58.55 -67.31
N MET A 292 6.37 59.64 -67.81
CA MET A 292 5.50 60.49 -66.99
C MET A 292 4.18 59.78 -66.66
N SER A 293 3.61 59.05 -67.61
CA SER A 293 2.43 58.22 -67.40
C SER A 293 2.66 57.12 -66.36
N TYR A 294 3.80 56.43 -66.40
CA TYR A 294 4.14 55.39 -65.40
C TYR A 294 4.29 55.98 -63.99
N LYS A 295 5.02 57.10 -63.85
CA LYS A 295 5.15 57.81 -62.56
C LYS A 295 3.81 58.32 -62.02
N LEU A 296 2.90 58.72 -62.92
CA LEU A 296 1.57 59.16 -62.53
C LEU A 296 0.75 58.01 -61.94
N LEU A 297 0.78 56.82 -62.55
CA LEU A 297 0.14 55.62 -62.01
C LEU A 297 0.78 55.16 -60.69
N GLU A 298 2.11 55.21 -60.59
CA GLU A 298 2.83 54.89 -59.37
C GLU A 298 2.45 55.83 -58.21
N ARG A 299 2.29 57.13 -58.48
CA ARG A 299 1.78 58.11 -57.50
C ARG A 299 0.39 57.73 -56.99
N GLN A 300 -0.53 57.33 -57.88
CA GLN A 300 -1.87 56.90 -57.48
C GLN A 300 -1.84 55.65 -56.60
N PHE A 301 -0.97 54.70 -56.94
CA PHE A 301 -0.78 53.50 -56.14
C PHE A 301 -0.26 53.83 -54.74
N ARG A 302 0.71 54.74 -54.63
CA ARG A 302 1.23 55.23 -53.34
C ARG A 302 0.19 56.01 -52.54
N ALA A 303 -0.72 56.72 -53.20
CA ALA A 303 -1.87 57.40 -52.59
C ALA A 303 -2.97 56.42 -52.10
N GLY A 304 -2.80 55.10 -52.32
CA GLY A 304 -3.70 54.07 -51.80
C GLY A 304 -4.66 53.47 -52.84
N ALA A 305 -4.57 53.86 -54.12
CA ALA A 305 -5.40 53.29 -55.16
C ALA A 305 -4.97 51.84 -55.48
N ARG A 306 -5.78 50.87 -55.05
CA ARG A 306 -5.58 49.43 -55.29
C ARG A 306 -6.61 48.91 -56.29
N ASN A 307 -6.40 49.20 -57.57
CA ASN A 307 -7.31 48.81 -58.65
C ASN A 307 -6.58 48.07 -59.76
N ARG A 308 -7.19 47.00 -60.27
CA ARG A 308 -6.72 46.19 -61.39
C ARG A 308 -6.52 46.99 -62.68
N LEU A 309 -7.34 48.00 -62.93
CA LEU A 309 -7.20 48.89 -64.10
C LEU A 309 -5.90 49.70 -64.08
N ILE A 310 -5.41 50.06 -62.89
CA ILE A 310 -4.11 50.73 -62.72
C ILE A 310 -2.97 49.75 -63.02
N TYR A 311 -3.09 48.50 -62.55
CA TYR A 311 -2.10 47.45 -62.81
C TYR A 311 -2.04 47.07 -64.30
N GLN A 312 -3.20 46.97 -64.95
CA GLN A 312 -3.31 46.73 -66.39
C GLN A 312 -2.68 47.86 -67.20
N ALA A 313 -3.02 49.12 -66.90
CA ALA A 313 -2.42 50.28 -67.56
C ALA A 313 -0.89 50.34 -67.32
N GLY A 314 -0.44 50.02 -66.11
CA GLY A 314 0.98 49.90 -65.78
C GLY A 314 1.67 48.80 -66.58
N PHE A 315 1.05 47.62 -66.72
CA PHE A 315 1.59 46.50 -67.48
C PHE A 315 1.73 46.83 -68.97
N GLU A 316 0.73 47.48 -69.58
CA GLU A 316 0.81 47.90 -70.99
C GLU A 316 1.93 48.91 -71.24
N LEU A 317 2.20 49.81 -70.28
CA LEU A 317 3.35 50.73 -70.36
C LEU A 317 4.68 49.97 -70.24
N LEU A 318 4.79 49.01 -69.32
CA LEU A 318 5.99 48.16 -69.17
C LEU A 318 6.23 47.27 -70.40
N LYS A 319 5.16 46.80 -71.06
CA LYS A 319 5.24 46.02 -72.30
C LYS A 319 5.73 46.87 -73.47
N LYS A 320 5.36 48.16 -73.53
CA LYS A 320 5.83 49.11 -74.55
C LYS A 320 7.26 49.57 -74.32
N ASP A 321 7.66 49.79 -73.08
CA ASP A 321 9.01 50.22 -72.70
C ASP A 321 9.51 49.45 -71.45
N PRO A 322 10.22 48.31 -71.64
CA PRO A 322 10.74 47.52 -70.53
C PRO A 322 11.78 48.25 -69.66
N ALA A 323 12.42 49.31 -70.16
CA ALA A 323 13.42 50.07 -69.41
C ALA A 323 12.82 50.86 -68.23
N LEU A 324 11.49 50.99 -68.19
CA LEU A 324 10.75 51.55 -67.05
C LEU A 324 10.87 50.65 -65.80
N PHE A 325 11.09 49.35 -65.98
CA PHE A 325 11.29 48.42 -64.86
C PHE A 325 12.75 48.41 -64.42
N SER A 326 13.02 49.08 -63.30
CA SER A 326 14.36 49.16 -62.69
C SER A 326 14.50 48.27 -61.46
N THR A 327 13.49 48.23 -60.59
CA THR A 327 13.47 47.46 -59.35
C THR A 327 12.09 46.87 -59.11
N LEU A 328 12.01 45.78 -58.36
CA LEU A 328 10.74 45.13 -58.03
C LEU A 328 10.09 45.80 -56.81
N ASP A 329 9.73 47.07 -56.99
CA ASP A 329 9.07 47.90 -56.00
C ASP A 329 7.62 47.44 -55.74
N PRO A 330 6.94 47.92 -54.68
CA PRO A 330 5.58 47.47 -54.37
C PRO A 330 4.56 47.69 -55.51
N PHE A 331 4.78 48.67 -56.39
CA PHE A 331 3.92 48.91 -57.55
C PHE A 331 4.20 47.90 -58.67
N ALA A 332 5.47 47.75 -59.09
CA ALA A 332 5.84 46.74 -60.09
C ALA A 332 5.49 45.32 -59.64
N LEU A 333 5.69 45.00 -58.35
CA LEU A 333 5.30 43.71 -57.77
C LEU A 333 3.81 43.40 -57.98
N GLN A 334 2.92 44.39 -57.81
CA GLN A 334 1.47 44.22 -58.02
C GLN A 334 1.12 44.09 -59.51
N ILE A 335 1.81 44.83 -60.38
CA ILE A 335 1.67 44.71 -61.84
C ILE A 335 2.06 43.30 -62.29
N PHE A 336 3.24 42.82 -61.90
CA PHE A 336 3.72 41.48 -62.27
C PHE A 336 2.90 40.36 -61.63
N ALA A 337 2.43 40.51 -60.40
CA ALA A 337 1.53 39.53 -59.79
C ALA A 337 0.16 39.48 -60.47
N TRP A 338 -0.39 40.64 -60.88
CA TRP A 338 -1.60 40.67 -61.70
C TRP A 338 -1.36 40.03 -63.07
N ALA A 339 -0.23 40.30 -63.72
CA ALA A 339 0.14 39.69 -65.00
C ALA A 339 0.32 38.18 -64.87
N SER A 340 0.99 37.71 -63.82
CA SER A 340 1.19 36.30 -63.50
C SER A 340 -0.12 35.57 -63.25
N ALA A 341 -1.04 36.16 -62.47
CA ALA A 341 -2.35 35.56 -62.19
C ALA A 341 -3.22 35.38 -63.46
N HIS A 342 -2.95 36.15 -64.52
CA HIS A 342 -3.66 36.09 -65.79
C HIS A 342 -2.87 35.42 -66.92
N GLY A 343 -1.67 34.89 -66.64
CA GLY A 343 -0.84 34.20 -67.63
C GLY A 343 -0.16 35.11 -68.66
N PHE A 344 -0.03 36.41 -68.39
CA PHE A 344 0.62 37.38 -69.31
C PHE A 344 2.13 37.53 -69.12
N LEU A 345 2.73 36.74 -68.22
CA LEU A 345 4.15 36.81 -67.93
C LEU A 345 4.97 36.15 -69.06
N THR A 346 5.71 36.94 -69.83
CA THR A 346 6.62 36.42 -70.88
C THR A 346 7.93 35.90 -70.28
N PRO A 347 8.68 35.02 -70.98
CA PRO A 347 9.96 34.50 -70.49
C PRO A 347 10.99 35.59 -70.13
N GLU A 348 11.08 36.63 -70.97
CA GLU A 348 11.97 37.78 -70.75
C GLU A 348 11.59 38.57 -69.50
N MET A 349 10.28 38.80 -69.29
CA MET A 349 9.77 39.48 -68.10
C MET A 349 9.93 38.64 -66.83
N ALA A 350 9.78 37.31 -66.92
CA ALA A 350 9.99 36.40 -65.81
C ALA A 350 11.44 36.41 -65.32
N LEU A 351 12.41 36.40 -66.25
CA LEU A 351 13.85 36.51 -65.94
C LEU A 351 14.20 37.89 -65.37
N MET A 352 13.63 38.95 -65.95
CA MET A 352 13.84 40.33 -65.47
C MET A 352 13.31 40.50 -64.02
N ALA A 353 12.13 39.97 -63.73
CA ALA A 353 11.55 39.96 -62.39
C ALA A 353 12.35 39.10 -61.41
N ALA A 354 12.84 37.93 -61.83
CA ALA A 354 13.69 37.06 -61.02
C ALA A 354 15.06 37.69 -60.72
N GLY A 355 15.70 38.35 -61.69
CA GLY A 355 16.96 39.07 -61.49
C GLY A 355 16.85 40.21 -60.48
N GLN A 356 15.68 40.87 -60.41
CA GLN A 356 15.39 41.92 -59.43
C GLN A 356 14.87 41.39 -58.08
N ALA A 357 14.82 40.08 -57.86
CA ALA A 357 14.34 39.51 -56.61
C ALA A 357 15.17 39.95 -55.39
N GLY A 358 16.44 40.34 -55.58
CA GLY A 358 17.30 40.91 -54.53
C GLY A 358 16.84 42.28 -54.02
N SER A 359 16.13 43.06 -54.83
CA SER A 359 15.59 44.38 -54.43
C SER A 359 14.44 44.28 -53.43
N VAL A 360 13.80 43.11 -53.34
CA VAL A 360 12.68 42.86 -52.41
C VAL A 360 13.21 42.62 -50.99
N ARG A 361 13.10 43.66 -50.15
CA ARG A 361 13.57 43.63 -48.75
C ARG A 361 12.68 42.84 -47.79
N ARG A 362 11.40 42.67 -48.10
CA ARG A 362 10.42 42.00 -47.22
C ARG A 362 9.80 40.80 -47.91
N TRP A 363 9.75 39.68 -47.19
CA TRP A 363 9.02 38.51 -47.66
C TRP A 363 7.51 38.81 -47.75
N SER A 364 6.87 38.39 -48.84
CA SER A 364 5.42 38.49 -49.00
C SER A 364 4.88 37.29 -49.77
N LEU A 365 3.65 36.87 -49.45
CA LEU A 365 2.96 35.80 -50.20
C LEU A 365 2.85 36.12 -51.69
N LEU A 366 2.68 37.41 -52.03
CA LEU A 366 2.52 37.87 -53.40
C LEU A 366 3.84 37.84 -54.19
N SER A 367 4.97 38.22 -53.56
CA SER A 367 6.30 38.03 -54.15
C SER A 367 6.64 36.55 -54.31
N MET A 368 6.24 35.68 -53.37
CA MET A 368 6.47 34.25 -53.52
C MET A 368 5.64 33.63 -54.64
N LYS A 369 4.36 34.00 -54.77
CA LYS A 369 3.51 33.55 -55.88
C LYS A 369 4.10 33.96 -57.22
N LEU A 370 4.56 35.20 -57.33
CA LEU A 370 5.23 35.70 -58.54
C LEU A 370 6.51 34.91 -58.85
N LEU A 371 7.44 34.78 -57.90
CA LEU A 371 8.72 34.11 -58.15
C LEU A 371 8.55 32.62 -58.47
N LYS A 372 7.59 31.93 -57.82
CA LYS A 372 7.21 30.56 -58.19
C LYS A 372 6.66 30.51 -59.63
N ALA A 373 5.82 31.47 -60.02
CA ALA A 373 5.34 31.57 -61.39
C ALA A 373 6.48 31.86 -62.40
N CYS A 374 7.45 32.70 -62.05
CA CYS A 374 8.65 32.93 -62.87
C CYS A 374 9.43 31.63 -63.11
N TYR A 375 9.58 30.79 -62.08
CA TYR A 375 10.20 29.47 -62.25
C TYR A 375 9.36 28.52 -63.11
N GLN A 376 8.03 28.53 -62.95
CA GLN A 376 7.13 27.73 -63.78
C GLN A 376 7.20 28.12 -65.26
N THR A 377 7.41 29.41 -65.56
CA THR A 377 7.60 29.88 -66.93
C THR A 377 8.99 29.53 -67.49
N VAL A 378 10.05 29.69 -66.69
CA VAL A 378 11.44 29.42 -67.09
C VAL A 378 12.19 28.75 -65.94
N PRO A 379 12.36 27.42 -65.94
CA PRO A 379 13.11 26.73 -64.90
C PRO A 379 14.62 26.87 -65.17
N CYS A 380 15.28 27.79 -64.47
CA CYS A 380 16.72 28.02 -64.57
C CYS A 380 17.35 28.35 -63.21
N ARG A 381 18.67 28.46 -63.17
CA ARG A 381 19.43 28.76 -61.95
C ARG A 381 19.02 30.10 -61.32
N GLU A 382 18.74 31.09 -62.15
CA GLU A 382 18.36 32.45 -61.72
C GLU A 382 16.95 32.47 -61.12
N THR A 383 15.99 31.73 -61.69
CA THR A 383 14.60 31.71 -61.21
C THR A 383 14.44 30.86 -59.96
N VAL A 384 15.06 29.68 -59.88
CA VAL A 384 15.12 28.91 -58.61
C VAL A 384 15.89 29.70 -57.56
N GLY A 385 16.98 30.34 -57.99
CA GLY A 385 17.78 31.12 -57.08
C GLY A 385 17.02 32.29 -56.45
N ALA A 386 16.19 32.98 -57.24
CA ALA A 386 15.30 34.02 -56.74
C ALA A 386 14.31 33.50 -55.68
N VAL A 387 13.74 32.30 -55.90
CA VAL A 387 12.82 31.64 -54.96
C VAL A 387 13.54 31.26 -53.65
N CYS A 388 14.71 30.62 -53.74
CA CYS A 388 15.52 30.25 -52.57
C CYS A 388 15.95 31.49 -51.77
N ALA A 389 16.44 32.53 -52.44
CA ALA A 389 16.86 33.77 -51.79
C ALA A 389 15.69 34.48 -51.09
N ALA A 390 14.48 34.42 -51.66
CA ALA A 390 13.29 34.96 -51.02
C ALA A 390 12.88 34.15 -49.78
N TYR A 391 12.94 32.81 -49.83
CA TYR A 391 12.66 31.95 -48.69
C TYR A 391 13.68 32.14 -47.54
N ILE A 392 14.97 32.25 -47.86
CA ILE A 392 16.04 32.54 -46.88
C ILE A 392 15.80 33.89 -46.20
N ARG A 393 15.48 34.94 -46.98
CA ARG A 393 15.12 36.25 -46.41
C ARG A 393 13.87 36.21 -45.53
N GLY A 394 12.93 35.31 -45.84
CA GLY A 394 11.75 35.05 -45.03
C GLY A 394 11.99 34.14 -43.81
N GLN A 395 13.23 33.67 -43.59
CA GLN A 395 13.59 32.72 -42.54
C GLN A 395 12.72 31.44 -42.53
N ARG A 396 12.34 30.96 -43.72
CA ARG A 396 11.42 29.83 -43.86
C ARG A 396 12.19 28.50 -43.78
N THR A 397 11.76 27.61 -42.89
CA THR A 397 12.41 26.30 -42.66
C THR A 397 11.42 25.13 -42.78
N ASP A 398 10.28 25.34 -43.42
CA ASP A 398 9.26 24.29 -43.56
C ASP A 398 9.56 23.35 -44.74
N GLN A 399 8.82 22.24 -44.78
CA GLN A 399 8.94 21.23 -45.83
C GLN A 399 8.73 21.78 -47.25
N GLU A 400 7.86 22.78 -47.43
CA GLU A 400 7.73 23.47 -48.72
C GLU A 400 9.01 24.20 -49.14
N ALA A 401 9.70 24.84 -48.19
CA ALA A 401 10.95 25.56 -48.46
C ALA A 401 12.07 24.57 -48.78
N PHE A 402 12.09 23.41 -48.11
CA PHE A 402 13.05 22.34 -48.38
C PHE A 402 13.05 21.89 -49.84
N VAL A 403 11.87 21.70 -50.45
CA VAL A 403 11.76 21.32 -51.88
C VAL A 403 12.47 22.33 -52.79
N TRP A 404 12.41 23.62 -52.46
CA TRP A 404 13.09 24.65 -53.23
C TRP A 404 14.59 24.71 -52.95
N TYR A 405 15.01 24.57 -51.69
CA TYR A 405 16.42 24.49 -51.34
C TYR A 405 17.09 23.29 -51.99
N GLN A 406 16.43 22.13 -52.03
CA GLN A 406 16.90 20.95 -52.74
C GLN A 406 17.14 21.25 -54.23
N LYS A 407 16.15 21.84 -54.92
CA LYS A 407 16.30 22.26 -56.33
C LYS A 407 17.41 23.30 -56.52
N GLY A 408 17.60 24.20 -55.54
CA GLY A 408 18.67 25.18 -55.53
C GLY A 408 20.06 24.54 -55.47
N VAL A 409 20.21 23.49 -54.66
CA VAL A 409 21.45 22.72 -54.55
C VAL A 409 21.68 21.88 -55.81
N GLU A 410 20.64 21.23 -56.35
CA GLU A 410 20.71 20.45 -57.59
C GLU A 410 21.14 21.29 -58.80
N LEU A 411 20.73 22.56 -58.88
CA LEU A 411 21.07 23.50 -59.95
C LEU A 411 22.29 24.40 -59.64
N ASP A 412 23.02 24.14 -58.56
CA ASP A 412 24.18 24.94 -58.10
C ASP A 412 23.90 26.46 -58.05
N ALA A 413 22.79 26.83 -57.42
CA ALA A 413 22.41 28.23 -57.23
C ALA A 413 23.36 28.90 -56.22
N ARG A 414 24.25 29.78 -56.71
CA ARG A 414 25.19 30.55 -55.87
C ARG A 414 24.49 31.60 -55.00
N ILE A 415 23.90 31.16 -53.89
CA ILE A 415 23.18 31.99 -52.92
C ILE A 415 23.81 31.83 -51.55
N THR A 416 23.92 32.93 -50.82
CA THR A 416 24.40 32.93 -49.44
C THR A 416 23.44 32.17 -48.52
N ASN A 417 24.01 31.37 -47.62
CA ASN A 417 23.30 30.56 -46.63
C ASN A 417 22.41 29.42 -47.19
N LEU A 418 22.58 29.03 -48.45
CA LEU A 418 21.75 28.00 -49.06
C LEU A 418 21.88 26.65 -48.34
N TYR A 419 23.10 26.25 -48.00
CA TYR A 419 23.38 24.96 -47.36
C TYR A 419 22.92 24.92 -45.89
N GLU A 420 23.01 26.03 -45.16
CA GLU A 420 22.47 26.17 -43.81
C GLU A 420 20.96 26.02 -43.81
N TYR A 421 20.25 26.75 -44.67
CA TYR A 421 18.79 26.66 -44.76
C TYR A 421 18.31 25.31 -45.30
N PHE A 422 19.11 24.65 -46.14
CA PHE A 422 18.88 23.27 -46.53
C PHE A 422 18.88 22.35 -45.29
N MET A 423 19.88 22.49 -44.42
CA MET A 423 19.94 21.73 -43.16
C MET A 423 18.87 22.13 -42.14
N TYR A 424 18.46 23.41 -42.11
CA TYR A 424 17.43 23.89 -41.20
C TYR A 424 16.03 23.38 -41.57
N ALA A 425 15.79 23.19 -42.86
CA ALA A 425 14.52 22.70 -43.39
C ALA A 425 14.52 21.17 -43.64
N LEU A 426 15.59 20.47 -43.27
CA LEU A 426 15.74 19.03 -43.52
C LEU A 426 14.61 18.25 -42.81
N PRO A 427 13.80 17.46 -43.54
CA PRO A 427 12.76 16.63 -42.93
C PRO A 427 13.36 15.50 -42.08
N ASP A 428 12.69 15.13 -40.99
CA ASP A 428 13.12 14.03 -40.12
C ASP A 428 13.16 12.67 -40.86
N ASP A 429 12.30 12.49 -41.88
CA ASP A 429 12.19 11.27 -42.72
C ASP A 429 13.14 11.27 -43.93
N TYR A 430 14.21 12.06 -43.92
CA TYR A 430 15.14 12.14 -45.04
C TYR A 430 15.98 10.85 -45.19
N ASN A 431 15.57 10.02 -46.15
CA ASN A 431 16.09 8.65 -46.34
C ASN A 431 17.14 8.51 -47.45
N ARG A 432 17.93 9.56 -47.71
CA ARG A 432 18.98 9.57 -48.74
C ARG A 432 20.26 10.15 -48.16
N LEU A 433 21.40 9.88 -48.80
CA LEU A 433 22.64 10.59 -48.47
C LEU A 433 22.49 12.08 -48.80
N LEU A 434 23.06 12.94 -47.95
CA LEU A 434 23.13 14.39 -48.24
C LEU A 434 23.93 14.64 -49.54
N PRO A 435 23.55 15.66 -50.34
CA PRO A 435 24.29 15.99 -51.56
C PRO A 435 25.77 16.29 -51.26
N ARG A 436 26.68 15.85 -52.14
CA ARG A 436 28.13 16.02 -51.95
C ARG A 436 28.54 17.47 -51.69
N GLN A 437 27.88 18.44 -52.34
CA GLN A 437 28.18 19.87 -52.10
C GLN A 437 27.89 20.29 -50.65
N VAL A 438 26.83 19.75 -50.04
CA VAL A 438 26.43 20.04 -48.66
C VAL A 438 27.42 19.40 -47.67
N ILE A 439 27.84 18.17 -47.94
CA ILE A 439 28.84 17.46 -47.10
C ILE A 439 30.17 18.21 -47.10
N LEU A 440 30.68 18.57 -48.29
CA LEU A 440 31.92 19.32 -48.42
C LEU A 440 31.83 20.69 -47.73
N TYR A 441 30.71 21.39 -47.89
CA TYR A 441 30.52 22.69 -47.24
C TYR A 441 30.69 22.62 -45.71
N PHE A 442 30.06 21.63 -45.05
CA PHE A 442 30.11 21.50 -43.59
C PHE A 442 31.37 20.81 -43.05
N ASP A 443 32.12 20.09 -43.89
CA ASP A 443 33.46 19.62 -43.50
C ASP A 443 34.44 20.79 -43.32
N TYR A 444 34.35 21.80 -44.19
CA TYR A 444 35.16 23.04 -44.12
C TYR A 444 34.58 24.08 -43.15
N HIS A 445 33.26 24.28 -43.14
CA HIS A 445 32.59 25.31 -42.34
C HIS A 445 31.76 24.69 -41.20
N ASN A 446 32.26 24.82 -39.97
CA ASN A 446 31.60 24.28 -38.78
C ASN A 446 30.47 25.20 -38.25
N THR A 447 29.51 25.55 -39.09
CA THR A 447 28.44 26.52 -38.77
C THR A 447 27.16 25.89 -38.18
N LEU A 448 27.09 24.55 -38.11
CA LEU A 448 25.91 23.82 -37.64
C LEU A 448 25.69 23.89 -36.13
N THR A 449 24.43 24.00 -35.72
CA THR A 449 24.04 23.87 -34.30
C THR A 449 24.08 22.40 -33.85
N GLY A 450 24.10 22.15 -32.54
CA GLY A 450 24.20 20.80 -31.98
C GLY A 450 23.17 19.80 -32.55
N LYS A 451 21.90 20.21 -32.69
CA LYS A 451 20.85 19.36 -33.28
C LYS A 451 21.13 19.01 -34.75
N GLN A 452 21.57 19.99 -35.53
CA GLN A 452 21.86 19.79 -36.94
C GLN A 452 23.12 18.97 -37.17
N LYS A 453 24.14 19.11 -36.30
CA LYS A 453 25.30 18.22 -36.27
C LYS A 453 24.90 16.78 -36.01
N THR A 454 24.01 16.54 -35.05
CA THR A 454 23.46 15.19 -34.80
C THR A 454 22.80 14.63 -36.06
N ALA A 455 21.93 15.40 -36.72
CA ALA A 455 21.25 14.97 -37.95
C ALA A 455 22.23 14.72 -39.11
N PHE A 456 23.22 15.59 -39.28
CA PHE A 456 24.29 15.46 -40.28
C PHE A 456 25.08 14.16 -40.09
N TYR A 457 25.57 13.90 -38.88
CA TYR A 457 26.32 12.68 -38.57
C TYR A 457 25.46 11.43 -38.62
N CYS A 458 24.19 11.49 -38.20
CA CYS A 458 23.24 10.38 -38.38
C CYS A 458 23.08 10.01 -39.86
N ASN A 459 22.97 11.00 -40.74
CA ASN A 459 22.83 10.77 -42.17
C ASN A 459 24.09 10.10 -42.75
N LEU A 460 25.27 10.61 -42.41
CA LEU A 460 26.56 10.05 -42.84
C LEU A 460 26.74 8.60 -42.41
N VAL A 461 26.39 8.25 -41.16
CA VAL A 461 26.55 6.88 -40.65
C VAL A 461 25.48 5.92 -41.21
N ARG A 462 24.26 6.41 -41.50
CA ARG A 462 23.17 5.57 -42.05
C ARG A 462 23.32 5.27 -43.54
N TYR A 463 23.78 6.24 -44.32
CA TYR A 463 23.74 6.19 -45.78
C TYR A 463 25.11 6.39 -46.46
N GLY A 464 26.16 6.75 -45.71
CA GLY A 464 27.52 6.85 -46.23
C GLY A 464 28.17 5.47 -46.36
N GLY A 465 28.88 5.25 -47.46
CA GLY A 465 29.68 4.05 -47.66
C GLY A 465 30.94 4.06 -46.78
N LEU A 466 31.29 2.92 -46.20
CA LEU A 466 32.52 2.71 -45.41
C LEU A 466 33.81 2.82 -46.25
N GLU A 467 33.70 2.90 -47.57
CA GLU A 467 34.83 2.86 -48.51
C GLU A 467 35.28 4.25 -49.01
N ASP A 468 34.57 5.33 -48.67
CA ASP A 468 34.97 6.70 -49.05
C ASP A 468 36.00 7.27 -48.05
N PRO A 469 37.24 7.61 -48.48
CA PRO A 469 38.28 8.15 -47.59
C PRO A 469 37.95 9.53 -47.01
N GLU A 470 36.98 10.24 -47.60
CA GLU A 470 36.43 11.49 -47.05
C GLU A 470 35.58 11.22 -45.79
N THR A 471 34.85 10.11 -45.74
CA THR A 471 33.99 9.68 -44.62
C THR A 471 34.81 9.22 -43.42
N GLU A 472 35.98 8.59 -43.65
CA GLU A 472 36.89 8.13 -42.60
C GLU A 472 37.52 9.31 -41.83
N LYS A 473 37.89 10.39 -42.53
CA LYS A 473 38.40 11.63 -41.90
C LYS A 473 37.36 12.31 -41.01
N LEU A 474 36.09 12.28 -41.42
CA LEU A 474 34.95 12.78 -40.64
C LEU A 474 34.69 11.93 -39.39
N GLY A 475 35.12 10.66 -39.37
CA GLY A 475 34.97 9.76 -38.23
C GLY A 475 35.68 10.23 -36.95
N ARG A 476 36.84 10.88 -37.05
CA ARG A 476 37.54 11.45 -35.87
C ARG A 476 36.78 12.64 -35.29
N LYS A 477 36.35 13.57 -36.14
CA LYS A 477 35.51 14.72 -35.75
C LYS A 477 34.17 14.27 -35.13
N LEU A 478 33.63 13.14 -35.61
CA LEU A 478 32.45 12.50 -35.01
C LEU A 478 32.74 12.02 -33.58
N GLN A 479 33.86 11.33 -33.33
CA GLN A 479 34.22 10.90 -31.97
C GLN A 479 34.37 12.07 -31.01
N GLU A 480 35.09 13.12 -31.41
CA GLU A 480 35.27 14.34 -30.61
C GLU A 480 33.91 14.97 -30.27
N TYR A 481 33.01 15.08 -31.26
CA TYR A 481 31.66 15.58 -31.05
C TYR A 481 30.84 14.70 -30.09
N LEU A 482 30.92 13.36 -30.21
CA LEU A 482 30.20 12.46 -29.31
C LEU A 482 30.71 12.58 -27.88
N LEU A 483 32.04 12.64 -27.68
CA LEU A 483 32.64 12.85 -26.36
C LEU A 483 32.23 14.20 -25.75
N GLU A 484 32.22 15.28 -26.53
CA GLU A 484 31.73 16.59 -26.08
C GLU A 484 30.25 16.55 -25.66
N GLN A 485 29.38 15.93 -26.46
CA GLN A 485 27.96 15.79 -26.10
C GLN A 485 27.77 14.91 -24.87
N LEU A 486 28.61 13.88 -24.72
CA LEU A 486 28.56 12.94 -23.59
C LEU A 486 28.97 13.65 -22.29
N LYS A 487 30.11 14.36 -22.29
CA LYS A 487 30.55 15.18 -21.15
C LYS A 487 29.51 16.25 -20.77
N GLY A 488 28.79 16.77 -21.76
CA GLY A 488 27.66 17.68 -21.57
C GLY A 488 26.35 17.04 -21.08
N ARG A 489 26.30 15.72 -20.83
CA ARG A 489 25.11 14.94 -20.41
C ARG A 489 23.90 15.13 -21.32
N ARG A 490 24.12 15.25 -22.63
CA ARG A 490 23.05 15.46 -23.62
C ARG A 490 22.64 14.14 -24.25
N ILE A 491 21.35 13.85 -24.25
CA ILE A 491 20.80 12.67 -24.92
C ILE A 491 19.48 12.99 -25.63
N ASN A 492 19.31 12.41 -26.81
CA ASN A 492 18.06 12.34 -27.55
C ASN A 492 18.06 11.03 -28.35
N GLU A 493 16.99 10.71 -29.08
CA GLU A 493 16.90 9.43 -29.81
C GLU A 493 18.00 9.24 -30.87
N GLN A 494 18.36 10.33 -31.58
CA GLN A 494 19.39 10.30 -32.61
C GLN A 494 20.81 10.18 -32.03
N LEU A 495 21.09 10.91 -30.93
CA LEU A 495 22.35 10.83 -30.19
C LEU A 495 22.52 9.47 -29.51
N ALA A 496 21.46 8.92 -28.91
CA ALA A 496 21.50 7.58 -28.31
C ALA A 496 21.85 6.52 -29.36
N TRP A 497 21.30 6.64 -30.57
CA TRP A 497 21.65 5.78 -31.69
C TRP A 497 23.11 5.94 -32.14
N LEU A 498 23.61 7.18 -32.22
CA LEU A 498 25.01 7.45 -32.54
C LEU A 498 25.96 6.92 -31.46
N TYR A 499 25.63 7.10 -30.18
CA TYR A 499 26.42 6.56 -29.07
C TYR A 499 26.52 5.04 -29.17
N GLY A 500 25.40 4.34 -29.37
CA GLY A 500 25.41 2.87 -29.44
C GLY A 500 26.24 2.30 -30.60
N ARG A 501 26.29 2.99 -31.75
CA ARG A 501 27.00 2.48 -32.94
C ARG A 501 28.43 2.96 -33.10
N CYS A 502 28.72 4.20 -32.70
CA CYS A 502 29.97 4.86 -33.04
C CYS A 502 30.87 5.09 -31.84
N LEU A 503 30.35 5.23 -30.60
CA LEU A 503 31.20 5.56 -29.45
C LEU A 503 32.15 4.40 -29.11
N LEU A 504 33.46 4.68 -29.13
CA LEU A 504 34.48 3.68 -28.82
C LEU A 504 34.76 3.63 -27.32
N THR A 505 34.51 2.49 -26.68
CA THR A 505 34.70 2.29 -25.23
C THR A 505 36.13 2.53 -24.75
N ASP A 506 37.12 2.28 -25.62
CA ASP A 506 38.54 2.40 -25.30
C ASP A 506 39.01 3.86 -25.19
N THR A 507 38.22 4.80 -25.72
CA THR A 507 38.54 6.24 -25.71
C THR A 507 37.97 7.00 -24.51
N LEU A 508 37.25 6.32 -23.62
CA LEU A 508 36.54 6.94 -22.49
C LEU A 508 37.47 7.16 -21.29
N ASP A 509 37.62 8.41 -20.87
CA ASP A 509 38.23 8.81 -19.60
C ASP A 509 37.25 8.63 -18.42
N GLN A 510 37.73 8.81 -17.18
CA GLN A 510 36.89 8.65 -15.98
C GLN A 510 35.67 9.60 -16.01
N GLU A 511 35.83 10.86 -16.40
CA GLU A 511 34.72 11.83 -16.49
C GLU A 511 33.66 11.39 -17.52
N SER A 512 34.09 10.91 -18.69
CA SER A 512 33.18 10.39 -19.71
C SER A 512 32.46 9.13 -19.25
N LEU A 513 33.10 8.28 -18.44
CA LEU A 513 32.46 7.10 -17.86
C LEU A 513 31.37 7.48 -16.85
N TYR A 514 31.60 8.48 -15.99
CA TYR A 514 30.57 9.01 -15.10
C TYR A 514 29.39 9.59 -15.90
N ALA A 515 29.68 10.40 -16.93
CA ALA A 515 28.63 10.95 -17.77
C ALA A 515 27.87 9.86 -18.56
N LEU A 516 28.55 8.79 -19.00
CA LEU A 516 27.90 7.65 -19.63
C LEU A 516 26.99 6.90 -18.65
N ALA A 517 27.43 6.70 -17.41
CA ALA A 517 26.63 6.04 -16.37
C ALA A 517 25.36 6.84 -16.03
N ASP A 518 25.45 8.17 -15.95
CA ASP A 518 24.30 9.08 -15.78
C ASP A 518 23.27 8.91 -16.91
N LEU A 519 23.74 8.74 -18.15
CA LEU A 519 22.88 8.67 -19.34
C LEU A 519 22.32 7.26 -19.61
N LEU A 520 23.00 6.21 -19.16
CA LEU A 520 22.66 4.82 -19.49
C LEU A 520 21.30 4.38 -18.94
N LEU A 521 20.92 4.92 -17.78
CA LEU A 521 19.66 4.61 -17.08
C LEU A 521 18.55 5.65 -17.33
N ILE A 522 18.76 6.58 -18.28
CA ILE A 522 17.73 7.55 -18.69
C ILE A 522 16.69 6.86 -19.58
N ARG A 523 15.42 7.08 -19.23
CA ARG A 523 14.26 6.65 -20.00
C ARG A 523 13.49 7.87 -20.52
N LYS A 524 12.95 7.75 -21.72
CA LYS A 524 12.02 8.73 -22.30
C LYS A 524 10.60 8.38 -21.85
N LEU A 525 10.02 9.26 -21.04
CA LEU A 525 8.61 9.25 -20.68
C LEU A 525 7.82 9.96 -21.76
N ILE A 526 6.77 9.33 -22.27
CA ILE A 526 5.84 9.87 -23.26
C ILE A 526 4.48 10.00 -22.57
N CYS A 527 3.97 11.23 -22.52
CA CYS A 527 2.67 11.54 -21.93
C CYS A 527 1.83 12.29 -22.98
N THR A 528 0.65 11.76 -23.27
CA THR A 528 -0.28 12.34 -24.25
C THR A 528 -1.00 13.58 -23.72
N ASP A 529 -1.12 13.70 -22.40
CA ASP A 529 -1.87 14.77 -21.74
C ASP A 529 -1.09 16.09 -21.69
N ARG A 530 -1.63 17.10 -22.39
CA ARG A 530 -0.99 18.42 -22.54
C ARG A 530 -0.95 19.27 -21.27
N ARG A 531 -1.70 18.86 -20.23
CA ARG A 531 -1.81 19.57 -18.95
C ARG A 531 -0.60 19.33 -18.05
N ILE A 532 0.10 18.22 -18.24
CA ILE A 532 1.29 17.86 -17.48
C ILE A 532 2.48 18.72 -17.95
N ARG A 533 3.15 19.36 -17.00
CA ARG A 533 4.29 20.27 -17.27
C ARG A 533 5.59 19.77 -16.68
N GLN A 534 5.55 19.00 -15.60
CA GLN A 534 6.73 18.47 -14.92
C GLN A 534 6.52 17.01 -14.51
N VAL A 535 7.62 16.29 -14.33
CA VAL A 535 7.66 14.94 -13.79
C VAL A 535 8.63 14.93 -12.62
N GLU A 536 8.19 14.42 -11.48
CA GLU A 536 9.03 14.14 -10.32
C GLU A 536 9.33 12.64 -10.27
N VAL A 537 10.61 12.31 -10.16
CA VAL A 537 11.06 10.95 -9.89
C VAL A 537 11.64 10.91 -8.49
N SER A 538 11.03 10.10 -7.64
CA SER A 538 11.48 9.85 -6.28
C SER A 538 11.83 8.37 -6.11
N TYR A 539 12.81 8.14 -5.27
CA TYR A 539 13.29 6.80 -4.90
C TYR A 539 13.10 6.66 -3.41
N SER A 540 12.55 5.53 -2.94
CA SER A 540 12.49 5.26 -1.49
C SER A 540 13.90 5.24 -0.87
N GLN A 541 14.92 4.95 -1.68
CA GLN A 541 16.31 4.86 -1.29
C GLN A 541 17.02 6.21 -1.12
N LEU A 542 16.56 7.30 -1.76
CA LEU A 542 17.30 8.58 -1.83
C LEU A 542 16.56 9.73 -1.11
N LYS A 543 17.31 10.69 -0.56
CA LYS A 543 16.73 11.89 0.10
C LYS A 543 16.14 12.89 -0.89
N GLN A 544 16.72 13.01 -2.08
CA GLN A 544 16.37 14.05 -3.04
C GLN A 544 15.41 13.53 -4.12
N VAL A 545 14.43 14.36 -4.48
CA VAL A 545 13.51 14.12 -5.59
C VAL A 545 14.05 14.83 -6.83
N THR A 546 14.02 14.15 -7.98
CA THR A 546 14.47 14.72 -9.25
C THR A 546 13.28 15.23 -10.04
N THR A 547 13.19 16.54 -10.27
CA THR A 547 12.11 17.17 -11.05
C THR A 547 12.60 17.53 -12.46
N VAL A 548 11.89 17.07 -13.49
CA VAL A 548 12.24 17.29 -14.91
C VAL A 548 11.05 17.91 -15.67
N PRO A 549 11.25 18.96 -16.49
CA PRO A 549 10.18 19.55 -17.29
C PRO A 549 9.78 18.67 -18.48
N VAL A 550 8.48 18.61 -18.78
CA VAL A 550 7.92 17.93 -19.96
C VAL A 550 7.90 18.91 -21.14
N SER A 551 8.61 18.56 -22.21
CA SER A 551 8.67 19.36 -23.45
C SER A 551 8.08 18.56 -24.62
N GLY A 552 7.01 19.08 -25.23
CA GLY A 552 6.36 18.45 -26.38
C GLY A 552 5.75 17.08 -26.08
N GLY A 553 5.23 16.87 -24.86
CA GLY A 553 4.64 15.58 -24.43
C GLY A 553 5.68 14.51 -24.09
N SER A 554 6.96 14.85 -23.97
CA SER A 554 7.98 13.91 -23.51
C SER A 554 8.95 14.51 -22.49
N ALA A 555 9.46 13.66 -21.59
CA ALA A 555 10.49 14.00 -20.61
C ALA A 555 11.56 12.91 -20.57
N LEU A 556 12.78 13.28 -20.20
CA LEU A 556 13.90 12.36 -20.02
C LEU A 556 14.17 12.23 -18.53
N ILE A 557 13.88 11.05 -17.98
CA ILE A 557 13.95 10.82 -16.54
C ILE A 557 14.96 9.70 -16.23
N PRO A 558 15.81 9.86 -15.20
CA PRO A 558 16.61 8.75 -14.72
C PRO A 558 15.68 7.74 -14.02
N VAL A 559 15.82 6.45 -14.34
CA VAL A 559 15.08 5.37 -13.66
C VAL A 559 16.06 4.26 -13.29
N TYR A 560 16.60 4.34 -12.07
CA TYR A 560 17.61 3.41 -11.56
C TYR A 560 17.04 2.08 -11.05
N THR A 561 15.83 2.08 -10.48
CA THR A 561 15.22 0.88 -9.88
C THR A 561 13.80 0.69 -10.41
N PRO A 562 13.25 -0.53 -10.41
CA PRO A 562 11.87 -0.79 -10.83
C PRO A 562 10.84 -0.11 -9.92
N ASN A 563 11.18 0.13 -8.66
CA ASN A 563 10.30 0.72 -7.65
C ASN A 563 10.36 2.26 -7.61
N ALA A 564 10.97 2.91 -8.60
CA ALA A 564 11.01 4.36 -8.70
C ALA A 564 9.58 4.93 -8.81
N ARG A 565 9.22 5.84 -7.91
CA ARG A 565 7.92 6.51 -7.94
C ARG A 565 7.98 7.69 -8.90
N ILE A 566 7.15 7.64 -9.94
CA ILE A 566 7.05 8.66 -10.98
C ILE A 566 5.75 9.41 -10.77
N VAL A 567 5.85 10.68 -10.40
CA VAL A 567 4.71 11.58 -10.14
C VAL A 567 4.64 12.62 -11.25
N LEU A 568 3.48 12.74 -11.88
CA LEU A 568 3.23 13.75 -12.92
C LEU A 568 2.62 15.00 -12.28
N LEU A 569 3.12 16.17 -12.66
CA LEU A 569 2.68 17.47 -12.15
C LEU A 569 2.02 18.30 -13.26
N ASP A 570 0.84 18.85 -12.97
CA ASP A 570 0.20 19.84 -13.85
C ASP A 570 0.67 21.28 -13.62
N GLU A 571 0.11 22.21 -14.39
CA GLU A 571 0.40 23.65 -14.29
C GLU A 571 0.05 24.27 -12.92
N GLN A 572 -0.81 23.63 -12.14
CA GLN A 572 -1.23 24.07 -10.80
C GLN A 572 -0.44 23.36 -9.69
N GLY A 573 0.49 22.47 -10.04
CA GLY A 573 1.29 21.68 -9.08
C GLY A 573 0.54 20.49 -8.47
N ARG A 574 -0.60 20.07 -9.04
CA ARG A 574 -1.32 18.87 -8.59
C ARG A 574 -0.57 17.61 -9.02
N ARG A 575 -0.50 16.62 -8.13
CA ARG A 575 0.25 15.37 -8.28
C ARG A 575 -0.67 14.25 -8.78
N TYR A 576 -0.20 13.52 -9.77
CA TYR A 576 -0.90 12.37 -10.35
C TYR A 576 0.08 11.20 -10.48
N GLU A 577 -0.21 10.05 -9.86
CA GLU A 577 0.58 8.82 -10.01
C GLU A 577 -0.11 7.82 -10.94
N LYS A 578 -1.38 7.47 -10.66
CA LYS A 578 -2.09 6.38 -11.37
C LYS A 578 -3.14 6.87 -12.35
N THR A 579 -3.70 8.06 -12.12
CA THR A 579 -4.81 8.58 -12.93
C THR A 579 -4.43 8.95 -14.37
N VAL A 580 -3.13 9.14 -14.66
CA VAL A 580 -2.62 9.56 -15.98
C VAL A 580 -1.72 8.47 -16.56
N SER A 581 -2.06 7.97 -17.73
CA SER A 581 -1.25 6.97 -18.43
C SER A 581 -0.03 7.59 -19.09
N TYR A 582 1.12 6.93 -18.97
CA TYR A 582 2.36 7.31 -19.66
C TYR A 582 3.12 6.06 -20.13
N ASP A 583 3.91 6.22 -21.18
CA ASP A 583 4.79 5.17 -21.71
C ASP A 583 6.26 5.46 -21.41
N LEU A 584 7.03 4.43 -21.05
CA LEU A 584 8.49 4.54 -20.81
C LEU A 584 9.29 3.79 -21.87
N LYS A 585 10.14 4.51 -22.61
CA LYS A 585 11.04 3.96 -23.63
C LYS A 585 12.51 4.11 -23.21
N ARG A 586 13.29 3.03 -23.27
CA ARG A 586 14.76 3.09 -23.07
C ARG A 586 15.44 3.69 -24.30
N LEU A 587 16.38 4.62 -24.09
CA LEU A 587 17.11 5.28 -25.18
C LEU A 587 18.41 4.54 -25.54
N LEU A 588 19.24 4.24 -24.54
CA LEU A 588 20.48 3.48 -24.68
C LEU A 588 20.24 2.03 -24.25
N ILE A 589 20.51 1.08 -25.13
CA ILE A 589 20.40 -0.36 -24.84
C ILE A 589 21.70 -1.00 -25.33
N GLU A 590 22.78 -0.86 -24.54
CA GLU A 590 24.07 -1.46 -24.87
C GLU A 590 24.69 -2.13 -23.63
N PRO A 591 24.76 -3.48 -23.59
CA PRO A 591 25.28 -4.21 -22.44
C PRO A 591 26.79 -3.97 -22.23
N LYS A 592 27.53 -3.65 -23.31
CA LYS A 592 28.97 -3.35 -23.24
C LYS A 592 29.25 -2.10 -22.41
N PHE A 593 28.47 -1.03 -22.59
CA PHE A 593 28.63 0.20 -21.80
C PHE A 593 28.37 -0.05 -20.31
N LEU A 594 27.32 -0.82 -20.00
CA LEU A 594 26.99 -1.16 -18.62
C LEU A 594 28.13 -1.96 -17.96
N GLN A 595 28.70 -2.96 -18.65
CA GLN A 595 29.83 -3.74 -18.12
C GLN A 595 31.05 -2.87 -17.83
N VAL A 596 31.42 -1.97 -18.75
CA VAL A 596 32.58 -1.08 -18.56
C VAL A 596 32.35 -0.11 -17.40
N CYS A 597 31.15 0.45 -17.27
CA CYS A 597 30.79 1.31 -16.14
C CYS A 597 30.85 0.54 -14.81
N ILE A 598 30.29 -0.67 -14.73
CA ILE A 598 30.30 -1.48 -13.50
C ILE A 598 31.74 -1.87 -13.08
N GLN A 599 32.61 -2.18 -14.04
CA GLN A 599 33.99 -2.57 -13.75
C GLN A 599 34.88 -1.41 -13.30
N LYS A 600 34.65 -0.21 -13.85
CA LYS A 600 35.55 0.95 -13.64
C LYS A 600 35.02 1.97 -12.62
N LEU A 601 33.71 1.99 -12.33
CA LEU A 601 33.08 2.96 -11.43
C LEU A 601 32.57 2.28 -10.16
N THR A 602 33.08 2.74 -9.01
CA THR A 602 32.65 2.29 -7.68
C THR A 602 31.90 3.37 -6.89
N GLY A 603 32.08 4.65 -7.24
CA GLY A 603 31.52 5.78 -6.49
C GLY A 603 30.19 6.35 -7.03
N HIS A 604 29.63 5.81 -8.09
CA HIS A 604 28.44 6.39 -8.72
C HIS A 604 27.14 5.90 -8.04
N THR A 605 26.44 6.79 -7.33
CA THR A 605 25.23 6.45 -6.55
C THR A 605 24.14 5.76 -7.38
N GLY A 606 23.73 6.34 -8.52
CA GLY A 606 22.66 5.77 -9.37
C GLY A 606 22.98 4.38 -9.94
N LEU A 607 24.24 4.15 -10.36
CA LEU A 607 24.71 2.86 -10.85
C LEU A 607 24.79 1.81 -9.74
N ASN A 608 25.27 2.20 -8.55
CA ASN A 608 25.32 1.32 -7.38
C ASN A 608 23.91 0.94 -6.90
N LEU A 609 22.96 1.87 -6.95
CA LEU A 609 21.53 1.58 -6.70
C LEU A 609 20.98 0.60 -7.74
N TYR A 610 21.28 0.78 -9.03
CA TYR A 610 20.88 -0.18 -10.07
C TYR A 610 21.53 -1.56 -9.87
N ARG A 611 22.78 -1.64 -9.42
CA ARG A 611 23.48 -2.91 -9.18
C ARG A 611 22.90 -3.69 -7.99
N LEU A 612 22.46 -3.00 -6.94
CA LEU A 612 21.82 -3.63 -5.78
C LEU A 612 20.34 -3.93 -6.05
N ASP A 613 19.55 -2.91 -6.40
CA ASP A 613 18.08 -2.96 -6.43
C ASP A 613 17.48 -3.04 -7.85
N GLY A 614 18.30 -3.06 -8.91
CA GLY A 614 17.81 -3.03 -10.30
C GLY A 614 16.96 -4.25 -10.69
N ASN A 615 17.15 -5.38 -10.00
CA ASN A 615 16.39 -6.62 -10.19
C ASN A 615 15.29 -6.85 -9.13
N GLY A 616 15.06 -5.87 -8.22
CA GLY A 616 14.13 -6.00 -7.10
C GLY A 616 14.83 -6.01 -5.75
N SER A 617 14.17 -6.56 -4.72
CA SER A 617 14.71 -6.64 -3.35
C SER A 617 16.03 -7.42 -3.32
N HIS A 618 17.08 -6.81 -2.78
CA HIS A 618 18.39 -7.45 -2.67
C HIS A 618 18.57 -8.24 -1.38
N ARG A 619 19.64 -9.02 -1.34
CA ARG A 619 20.28 -9.50 -0.11
C ARG A 619 21.79 -9.31 -0.27
N LEU A 620 22.45 -8.90 0.79
CA LEU A 620 23.90 -8.78 0.78
C LEU A 620 24.62 -10.15 0.68
N SER A 621 25.65 -10.17 -0.15
CA SER A 621 26.50 -11.30 -0.54
C SER A 621 27.91 -10.78 -0.87
N GLY A 622 28.89 -11.67 -1.00
CA GLY A 622 30.29 -11.25 -1.28
C GLY A 622 30.45 -10.38 -2.53
N GLU A 623 29.56 -10.51 -3.53
CA GLU A 623 29.65 -9.78 -4.80
C GLU A 623 29.08 -8.36 -4.76
N ASN A 624 28.21 -8.02 -3.79
CA ASN A 624 27.50 -6.74 -3.72
C ASN A 624 27.75 -5.94 -2.42
N VAL A 625 28.44 -6.52 -1.43
CA VAL A 625 28.78 -5.82 -0.16
C VAL A 625 29.61 -4.56 -0.40
N GLU A 626 30.59 -4.60 -1.30
CA GLU A 626 31.37 -3.40 -1.65
C GLU A 626 30.51 -2.28 -2.24
N THR A 627 29.46 -2.64 -2.98
CA THR A 627 28.49 -1.69 -3.55
C THR A 627 27.63 -1.07 -2.45
N ALA A 628 27.21 -1.86 -1.47
CA ALA A 628 26.45 -1.38 -0.32
C ALA A 628 27.30 -0.43 0.55
N LEU A 629 28.57 -0.76 0.78
CA LEU A 629 29.52 0.12 1.50
C LEU A 629 29.74 1.45 0.78
N ALA A 630 29.87 1.42 -0.55
CA ALA A 630 29.98 2.63 -1.36
C ALA A 630 28.72 3.51 -1.25
N LEU A 631 27.52 2.91 -1.23
CA LEU A 631 26.26 3.64 -1.04
C LEU A 631 26.15 4.25 0.37
N LEU A 632 26.48 3.49 1.42
CA LEU A 632 26.46 3.99 2.80
C LEU A 632 27.43 5.19 2.98
N SER A 633 28.52 5.20 2.23
CA SER A 633 29.51 6.29 2.25
C SER A 633 29.09 7.52 1.44
N SER A 634 28.04 7.44 0.60
CA SER A 634 27.62 8.54 -0.28
C SER A 634 26.91 9.70 0.45
N GLY A 635 26.24 9.42 1.58
CA GLY A 635 25.43 10.41 2.31
C GLY A 635 24.09 10.80 1.66
N GLU A 636 23.80 10.31 0.45
CA GLU A 636 22.63 10.67 -0.36
C GLU A 636 21.38 9.80 -0.05
N LEU A 637 21.56 8.73 0.72
CA LEU A 637 20.51 7.76 1.06
C LEU A 637 19.47 8.33 2.02
N SER A 638 18.21 7.92 1.86
CA SER A 638 17.13 8.16 2.82
C SER A 638 17.47 7.54 4.18
N MET A 639 17.00 8.17 5.27
CA MET A 639 17.28 7.71 6.64
C MET A 639 16.73 6.31 6.91
N ASP A 640 15.59 5.93 6.31
CA ASP A 640 15.01 4.59 6.48
C ASP A 640 15.82 3.54 5.73
N TYR A 641 16.17 3.81 4.47
CA TYR A 641 16.95 2.90 3.65
C TYR A 641 18.39 2.74 4.14
N GLU A 642 19.01 3.81 4.65
CA GLU A 642 20.33 3.76 5.28
C GLU A 642 20.31 2.82 6.51
N ARG A 643 19.26 2.90 7.34
CA ARG A 643 19.07 2.01 8.50
C ARG A 643 18.94 0.54 8.07
N GLN A 644 18.10 0.27 7.09
CA GLN A 644 17.92 -1.08 6.55
C GLN A 644 19.22 -1.65 5.99
N LEU A 645 19.93 -0.87 5.15
CA LEU A 645 21.18 -1.30 4.54
C LEU A 645 22.30 -1.52 5.58
N LYS A 646 22.36 -0.69 6.63
CA LYS A 646 23.26 -0.91 7.79
C LYS A 646 22.92 -2.21 8.51
N LEU A 647 21.64 -2.47 8.78
CA LEU A 647 21.23 -3.70 9.46
C LEU A 647 21.56 -4.95 8.62
N GLU A 648 21.30 -4.91 7.31
CA GLU A 648 21.69 -6.01 6.41
C GLU A 648 23.20 -6.23 6.39
N TYR A 649 23.98 -5.16 6.38
CA TYR A 649 25.44 -5.25 6.44
C TYR A 649 25.92 -5.89 7.73
N LEU A 650 25.37 -5.48 8.88
CA LEU A 650 25.68 -6.07 10.18
C LEU A 650 25.28 -7.57 10.24
N GLN A 651 24.14 -7.95 9.65
CA GLN A 651 23.74 -9.35 9.53
C GLN A 651 24.68 -10.16 8.64
N TYR A 652 25.17 -9.58 7.55
CA TYR A 652 26.15 -10.21 6.67
C TYR A 652 27.47 -10.48 7.42
N GLU A 653 27.99 -9.49 8.14
CA GLU A 653 29.22 -9.63 8.95
C GLU A 653 29.04 -10.63 10.11
N ARG A 654 27.84 -10.71 10.71
CA ARG A 654 27.48 -11.76 11.69
C ARG A 654 27.57 -13.15 11.08
N LYS A 655 27.02 -13.36 9.87
CA LYS A 655 27.08 -14.67 9.18
C LYS A 655 28.51 -15.09 8.85
N HIS A 656 29.37 -14.13 8.53
CA HIS A 656 30.79 -14.38 8.22
C HIS A 656 31.74 -14.33 9.43
N ARG A 657 31.20 -14.14 10.66
CA ARG A 657 31.96 -14.09 11.92
C ARG A 657 33.05 -13.00 11.95
N ARG A 658 32.77 -11.83 11.39
CA ARG A 658 33.71 -10.69 11.25
C ARG A 658 33.28 -9.43 12.04
N LEU A 659 32.49 -9.63 13.08
CA LEU A 659 31.92 -8.55 13.89
C LEU A 659 32.99 -7.69 14.60
N GLU A 660 34.16 -8.24 14.93
CA GLU A 660 35.23 -7.54 15.68
C GLU A 660 35.87 -6.36 14.92
N THR A 661 35.79 -6.34 13.59
CA THR A 661 36.41 -5.31 12.73
C THR A 661 35.49 -4.16 12.33
N LEU A 662 34.30 -4.05 12.94
CA LEU A 662 33.29 -3.06 12.57
C LEU A 662 33.60 -1.65 13.06
N SER A 663 33.50 -0.66 12.17
CA SER A 663 33.60 0.76 12.51
C SER A 663 32.33 1.27 13.21
N GLU A 664 32.48 2.24 14.12
CA GLU A 664 31.37 2.89 14.82
C GLU A 664 30.34 3.55 13.90
N ALA A 665 30.70 3.88 12.66
CA ALA A 665 29.81 4.52 11.69
C ALA A 665 28.63 3.64 11.23
N PHE A 666 28.73 2.32 11.38
CA PHE A 666 27.71 1.35 10.95
C PHE A 666 26.64 1.07 12.01
N PHE A 667 26.83 1.54 13.25
CA PHE A 667 25.84 1.39 14.31
C PHE A 667 24.67 2.36 14.11
N ILE A 668 23.47 1.88 14.43
CA ILE A 668 22.22 2.61 14.23
C ILE A 668 21.90 3.37 15.51
N LYS A 669 21.93 4.71 15.45
CA LYS A 669 21.65 5.58 16.59
C LYS A 669 20.16 5.60 16.98
N ASP A 670 19.26 5.62 15.98
CA ASP A 670 17.81 5.64 16.17
C ASP A 670 17.21 4.22 16.06
N ALA A 671 17.76 3.25 16.80
CA ALA A 671 17.33 1.85 16.71
C ALA A 671 15.86 1.64 17.14
N GLU A 672 15.31 2.56 17.94
CA GLU A 672 13.90 2.58 18.37
C GLU A 672 12.92 2.67 17.19
N LYS A 673 13.35 3.20 16.03
CA LYS A 673 12.50 3.33 14.82
C LYS A 673 12.54 2.11 13.89
N LEU A 674 13.33 1.09 14.21
CA LEU A 674 13.34 -0.18 13.48
C LEU A 674 12.06 -0.98 13.81
N SER A 675 11.66 -1.91 12.95
CA SER A 675 10.56 -2.83 13.27
C SER A 675 10.95 -3.80 14.39
N GLY A 676 9.99 -4.38 15.12
CA GLY A 676 10.25 -5.31 16.23
C GLY A 676 11.26 -6.43 15.89
N LYS A 677 11.10 -7.05 14.71
CA LYS A 677 12.04 -8.09 14.22
C LYS A 677 13.44 -7.53 13.94
N GLU A 678 13.52 -6.34 13.34
CA GLU A 678 14.80 -5.69 13.04
C GLU A 678 15.51 -5.24 14.32
N GLN A 679 14.77 -4.74 15.31
CA GLN A 679 15.26 -4.40 16.64
C GLN A 679 15.84 -5.63 17.33
N GLY A 680 15.13 -6.76 17.32
CA GLY A 680 15.63 -8.01 17.89
C GLY A 680 16.97 -8.43 17.28
N VAL A 681 17.08 -8.42 15.95
CA VAL A 681 18.33 -8.75 15.27
C VAL A 681 19.44 -7.76 15.60
N TYR A 682 19.14 -6.46 15.70
CA TYR A 682 20.13 -5.46 16.08
C TYR A 682 20.62 -5.64 17.53
N ILE A 683 19.71 -5.89 18.48
CA ILE A 683 20.03 -6.20 19.87
C ILE A 683 20.94 -7.44 19.95
N GLU A 684 20.62 -8.51 19.21
CA GLU A 684 21.48 -9.70 19.16
C GLU A 684 22.91 -9.36 18.70
N ILE A 685 23.05 -8.49 17.70
CA ILE A 685 24.35 -8.06 17.18
C ILE A 685 25.12 -7.25 18.23
N LEU A 686 24.45 -6.35 18.96
CA LEU A 686 25.07 -5.60 20.06
C LEU A 686 25.58 -6.54 21.18
N ILE A 687 24.78 -7.55 21.54
CA ILE A 687 25.16 -8.56 22.56
C ILE A 687 26.39 -9.37 22.11
N LEU A 688 26.45 -9.76 20.83
CA LEU A 688 27.58 -10.49 20.27
C LEU A 688 28.87 -9.65 20.18
N LEU A 689 28.73 -8.33 20.10
CA LEU A 689 29.83 -7.35 20.15
C LEU A 689 30.23 -6.96 21.58
N SER A 690 29.62 -7.56 22.60
CA SER A 690 29.82 -7.20 24.01
C SER A 690 29.54 -5.74 24.34
N ARG A 691 28.61 -5.11 23.60
CA ARG A 691 28.07 -3.78 23.93
C ARG A 691 26.84 -3.92 24.80
N ASP A 692 27.01 -4.56 25.96
CA ASP A 692 25.91 -5.06 26.79
C ASP A 692 25.06 -3.93 27.37
N ARG A 693 25.65 -2.77 27.69
CA ARG A 693 24.91 -1.58 28.16
C ARG A 693 23.97 -1.00 27.08
N GLU A 694 24.46 -0.85 25.86
CA GLU A 694 23.64 -0.36 24.73
C GLU A 694 22.52 -1.35 24.39
N ALA A 695 22.83 -2.65 24.44
CA ALA A 695 21.84 -3.70 24.23
C ALA A 695 20.75 -3.70 25.32
N TRP A 696 21.15 -3.54 26.59
CA TRP A 696 20.23 -3.47 27.72
C TRP A 696 19.35 -2.22 27.69
N ASP A 697 19.93 -1.04 27.44
CA ASP A 697 19.18 0.21 27.32
C ASP A 697 18.12 0.14 26.22
N LEU A 698 18.49 -0.44 25.06
CA LEU A 698 17.56 -0.62 23.95
C LEU A 698 16.48 -1.66 24.28
N LEU A 699 16.85 -2.80 24.90
CA LEU A 699 15.91 -3.84 25.32
C LEU A 699 14.90 -3.30 26.35
N ARG A 700 15.35 -2.47 27.30
CA ARG A 700 14.50 -1.84 28.32
C ARG A 700 13.49 -0.84 27.74
N ARG A 701 13.92 -0.03 26.76
CA ARG A 701 13.06 0.99 26.13
C ARG A 701 12.05 0.40 25.15
N VAL A 702 12.48 -0.57 24.36
CA VAL A 702 11.69 -1.14 23.26
C VAL A 702 10.87 -2.34 23.71
N GLN A 703 11.27 -3.04 24.77
CA GLN A 703 10.62 -4.28 25.25
C GLN A 703 10.49 -5.34 24.14
N CYS A 704 11.57 -5.53 23.38
CA CYS A 704 11.59 -6.45 22.25
C CYS A 704 11.68 -7.94 22.67
N HIS A 705 10.64 -8.72 22.38
CA HIS A 705 10.58 -10.18 22.65
C HIS A 705 11.11 -11.09 21.53
N THR A 706 11.56 -10.52 20.40
CA THR A 706 11.99 -11.32 19.24
C THR A 706 13.46 -11.75 19.28
N VAL A 707 14.19 -11.42 20.36
CA VAL A 707 15.61 -11.74 20.53
C VAL A 707 15.82 -13.25 20.70
N GLU A 708 16.87 -13.79 20.08
CA GLU A 708 17.25 -15.20 20.22
C GLU A 708 17.53 -15.56 21.69
N PRO A 709 16.83 -16.56 22.27
CA PRO A 709 16.88 -16.87 23.70
C PRO A 709 18.29 -17.18 24.23
N ARG A 710 19.11 -17.88 23.46
CA ARG A 710 20.49 -18.22 23.84
C ARG A 710 21.40 -17.00 23.90
N ILE A 711 21.16 -16.00 23.04
CA ILE A 711 21.93 -14.77 23.01
C ILE A 711 21.46 -13.87 24.16
N LEU A 712 20.15 -13.78 24.39
CA LEU A 712 19.58 -13.06 25.53
C LEU A 712 20.10 -13.62 26.87
N MET A 713 20.20 -14.94 27.04
CA MET A 713 20.78 -15.55 28.23
C MET A 713 22.24 -15.09 28.46
N LYS A 714 23.04 -14.97 27.40
CA LYS A 714 24.42 -14.45 27.51
C LYS A 714 24.49 -13.00 27.96
N LEU A 715 23.52 -12.17 27.55
CA LEU A 715 23.41 -10.80 28.03
C LEU A 715 23.07 -10.80 29.52
N ILE A 716 22.02 -11.51 29.93
CA ILE A 716 21.55 -11.55 31.32
C ILE A 716 22.65 -12.03 32.28
N LEU A 717 23.41 -13.08 31.92
CA LEU A 717 24.50 -13.56 32.75
C LEU A 717 25.65 -12.55 32.88
N ARG A 718 25.96 -11.79 31.82
CA ARG A 718 26.95 -10.70 31.87
C ARG A 718 26.46 -9.49 32.66
N LEU A 719 25.19 -9.12 32.51
CA LEU A 719 24.57 -8.04 33.31
C LEU A 719 24.58 -8.38 34.80
N LYS A 720 24.40 -9.66 35.15
CA LYS A 720 24.57 -10.18 36.51
C LYS A 720 26.02 -10.01 36.99
N GLU A 721 27.00 -10.46 36.22
CA GLU A 721 28.42 -10.34 36.57
C GLU A 721 28.87 -8.89 36.77
N GLU A 722 28.31 -7.96 35.99
CA GLU A 722 28.61 -6.53 36.05
C GLU A 722 27.75 -5.74 37.06
N GLU A 723 26.78 -6.38 37.73
CA GLU A 723 25.79 -5.76 38.63
C GLU A 723 25.08 -4.53 38.02
N THR A 724 24.82 -4.56 36.71
CA THR A 724 24.29 -3.41 35.96
C THR A 724 22.76 -3.31 35.97
N ALA A 725 22.06 -4.40 36.27
CA ALA A 725 20.60 -4.45 36.27
C ALA A 725 20.07 -5.17 37.52
N ASP A 726 18.97 -4.64 38.08
CA ASP A 726 18.31 -5.24 39.24
C ASP A 726 17.62 -6.56 38.87
N ARG A 727 17.59 -7.51 39.81
CA ARG A 727 16.93 -8.82 39.64
C ARG A 727 15.46 -8.67 39.23
N VAL A 728 14.78 -7.65 39.75
CA VAL A 728 13.37 -7.36 39.46
C VAL A 728 13.18 -6.86 38.01
N GLU A 729 14.13 -6.07 37.48
CA GLU A 729 14.07 -5.60 36.08
C GLU A 729 14.35 -6.73 35.08
N LEU A 730 15.14 -7.73 35.48
CA LEU A 730 15.48 -8.89 34.65
C LEU A 730 14.38 -9.98 34.67
N LEU A 731 13.50 -9.97 35.67
CA LEU A 731 12.50 -11.01 35.90
C LEU A 731 11.63 -11.34 34.67
N PRO A 732 11.09 -10.36 33.90
CA PRO A 732 10.26 -10.67 32.73
C PRO A 732 11.03 -11.48 31.67
N TRP A 733 12.29 -11.11 31.42
CA TRP A 733 13.16 -11.77 30.45
C TRP A 733 13.59 -13.16 30.94
N ILE A 734 13.87 -13.31 32.23
CA ILE A 734 14.19 -14.62 32.83
C ILE A 734 13.00 -15.58 32.71
N ARG A 735 11.76 -15.11 32.96
CA ARG A 735 10.53 -15.90 32.77
C ARG A 735 10.36 -16.31 31.31
N GLU A 736 10.60 -15.41 30.37
CA GLU A 736 10.53 -15.72 28.93
C GLU A 736 11.54 -16.79 28.51
N LEU A 737 12.78 -16.71 29.01
CA LEU A 737 13.82 -17.72 28.74
C LEU A 737 13.44 -19.09 29.32
N PHE A 738 12.88 -19.10 30.53
CA PHE A 738 12.42 -20.32 31.20
C PHE A 738 11.32 -21.03 30.40
N ARG A 739 10.32 -20.28 29.90
CA ARG A 739 9.27 -20.83 29.01
C ARG A 739 9.82 -21.44 27.73
N LYS A 740 10.91 -20.87 27.20
CA LYS A 740 11.60 -21.39 26.01
C LYS A 740 12.57 -22.54 26.36
N GLY A 741 12.58 -23.02 27.61
CA GLY A 741 13.37 -24.15 28.08
C GLY A 741 14.84 -23.83 28.34
N ILE A 742 15.22 -22.55 28.46
CA ILE A 742 16.60 -22.14 28.73
C ILE A 742 16.70 -21.59 30.14
N CYS A 743 17.30 -22.39 31.03
CA CYS A 743 17.52 -22.01 32.42
C CYS A 743 18.93 -22.39 32.89
N THR A 744 19.39 -21.65 33.89
CA THR A 744 20.62 -21.85 34.67
C THR A 744 20.26 -21.87 36.14
N GLU A 745 21.16 -22.40 36.99
CA GLU A 745 21.01 -22.42 38.45
C GLU A 745 20.55 -21.06 39.01
N TRP A 746 21.21 -19.97 38.61
CA TRP A 746 20.88 -18.62 39.06
C TRP A 746 19.54 -18.11 38.55
N THR A 747 19.18 -18.37 37.29
CA THR A 747 17.86 -17.96 36.80
C THR A 747 16.74 -18.70 37.50
N VAL A 748 16.94 -19.98 37.84
CA VAL A 748 15.97 -20.76 38.61
C VAL A 748 15.87 -20.23 40.05
N SER A 749 17.00 -19.86 40.68
CA SER A 749 16.95 -19.27 42.02
C SER A 749 16.21 -17.94 42.04
N VAL A 750 16.42 -17.07 41.04
CA VAL A 750 15.67 -15.82 40.90
C VAL A 750 14.19 -16.10 40.67
N LEU A 751 13.84 -17.09 39.84
CA LEU A 751 12.45 -17.47 39.63
C LEU A 751 11.81 -18.01 40.91
N ALA A 752 12.50 -18.85 41.67
CA ALA A 752 12.01 -19.42 42.93
C ALA A 752 11.80 -18.35 44.02
N GLU A 753 12.68 -17.35 44.10
CA GLU A 753 12.56 -16.22 45.04
C GLU A 753 11.34 -15.33 44.75
N PHE A 754 10.99 -15.14 43.47
CA PHE A 754 9.93 -14.23 43.01
C PHE A 754 8.79 -14.94 42.28
N CYS A 755 8.60 -16.24 42.55
CA CYS A 755 7.60 -17.04 41.85
C CYS A 755 6.21 -16.77 42.42
N GLU A 756 5.37 -16.12 41.64
CA GLU A 756 3.94 -15.99 41.89
C GLU A 756 3.24 -16.33 40.58
N GLY A 757 2.30 -17.27 40.60
CA GLY A 757 1.69 -17.75 39.38
C GLY A 757 0.87 -19.01 39.56
N SER A 758 0.69 -19.70 38.44
CA SER A 758 -0.12 -20.91 38.38
C SER A 758 0.59 -22.06 39.08
N MET A 759 -0.18 -23.08 39.47
CA MET A 759 0.47 -24.29 39.99
C MET A 759 1.38 -24.94 38.95
N ASP A 760 1.06 -24.84 37.65
CA ASP A 760 1.94 -25.28 36.57
C ASP A 760 3.30 -24.58 36.59
N ASP A 761 3.30 -23.24 36.70
CA ASP A 761 4.52 -22.44 36.71
C ASP A 761 5.37 -22.77 37.95
N LEU A 762 4.72 -22.83 39.12
CA LEU A 762 5.39 -23.13 40.38
C LEU A 762 5.99 -24.55 40.38
N LEU A 763 5.25 -25.55 39.87
CA LEU A 763 5.73 -26.92 39.73
C LEU A 763 6.86 -27.02 38.69
N ALA A 764 6.78 -26.27 37.59
CA ALA A 764 7.84 -26.23 36.59
C ALA A 764 9.13 -25.66 37.18
N VAL A 765 9.06 -24.59 37.95
CA VAL A 765 10.22 -24.00 38.64
C VAL A 765 10.78 -24.97 39.69
N TRP A 766 9.93 -25.65 40.46
CA TRP A 766 10.38 -26.66 41.43
C TRP A 766 11.08 -27.85 40.76
N LYS A 767 10.51 -28.41 39.68
CA LYS A 767 11.14 -29.49 38.90
C LYS A 767 12.47 -29.04 38.29
N ALA A 768 12.55 -27.79 37.83
CA ALA A 768 13.81 -27.24 37.34
C ALA A 768 14.84 -27.05 38.46
N ALA A 769 14.40 -26.65 39.66
CA ALA A 769 15.27 -26.55 40.83
C ALA A 769 15.82 -27.93 41.25
N GLU A 770 14.98 -28.96 41.22
CA GLU A 770 15.36 -30.36 41.50
C GLU A 770 16.45 -30.86 40.53
N GLN A 771 16.35 -30.53 39.23
CA GLN A 771 17.39 -30.86 38.24
C GLN A 771 18.76 -30.23 38.55
N PHE A 772 18.78 -29.12 39.27
CA PHE A 772 20.00 -28.46 39.76
C PHE A 772 20.33 -28.81 41.22
N GLU A 773 19.62 -29.76 41.84
CA GLU A 773 19.75 -30.13 43.26
C GLU A 773 19.55 -28.94 44.23
N LEU A 774 18.73 -27.95 43.82
CA LEU A 774 18.40 -26.77 44.61
C LEU A 774 17.13 -26.99 45.43
N VAL A 775 17.12 -26.48 46.67
CA VAL A 775 16.00 -26.60 47.59
C VAL A 775 15.48 -25.22 47.98
N PHE A 776 14.17 -25.01 47.81
CA PHE A 776 13.49 -23.76 48.12
C PHE A 776 12.26 -23.99 49.01
N PRO A 777 12.40 -23.99 50.36
CA PRO A 777 11.30 -24.31 51.26
C PRO A 777 10.06 -23.42 51.08
N HIS A 778 10.28 -22.13 50.81
CA HIS A 778 9.18 -21.19 50.59
C HIS A 778 8.32 -21.54 49.36
N LEU A 779 8.96 -22.01 48.27
CA LEU A 779 8.27 -22.44 47.06
C LEU A 779 7.41 -23.69 47.31
N GLU A 780 7.92 -24.62 48.12
CA GLU A 780 7.20 -25.84 48.48
C GLU A 780 6.00 -25.57 49.38
N GLU A 781 6.17 -24.70 50.39
CA GLU A 781 5.07 -24.24 51.25
C GLU A 781 3.98 -23.54 50.42
N GLN A 782 4.38 -22.73 49.44
CA GLN A 782 3.45 -22.05 48.53
C GLN A 782 2.71 -23.05 47.64
N LEU A 783 3.42 -24.02 47.05
CA LEU A 783 2.83 -25.07 46.22
C LEU A 783 1.79 -25.89 46.99
N LEU A 784 2.16 -26.38 48.19
CA LEU A 784 1.26 -27.16 49.03
C LEU A 784 0.09 -26.33 49.54
N GLY A 785 0.35 -25.10 49.97
CA GLY A 785 -0.69 -24.18 50.41
C GLY A 785 -1.68 -23.84 49.30
N GLN A 786 -1.20 -23.65 48.06
CA GLN A 786 -2.04 -23.40 46.89
C GLN A 786 -2.85 -24.64 46.51
N ALA A 787 -2.22 -25.82 46.46
CA ALA A 787 -2.90 -27.09 46.16
C ALA A 787 -4.03 -27.41 47.15
N LEU A 788 -3.80 -27.21 48.45
CA LEU A 788 -4.85 -27.36 49.47
C LEU A 788 -5.91 -26.27 49.38
N PHE A 789 -5.54 -25.06 48.99
CA PHE A 789 -6.49 -23.97 48.83
C PHE A 789 -7.41 -24.19 47.64
N THR A 790 -6.87 -24.59 46.49
CA THR A 790 -7.61 -24.85 45.25
C THR A 790 -8.22 -26.26 45.20
N GLU A 791 -7.81 -27.17 46.09
CA GLU A 791 -8.20 -28.58 46.11
C GLU A 791 -7.90 -29.30 44.78
N SER A 792 -6.82 -28.91 44.10
CA SER A 792 -6.46 -29.43 42.77
C SER A 792 -5.01 -29.91 42.72
N ARG A 793 -4.71 -30.80 41.75
CA ARG A 793 -3.36 -31.32 41.45
C ARG A 793 -2.61 -31.98 42.61
N ILE A 794 -3.35 -32.63 43.51
CA ILE A 794 -2.77 -33.28 44.69
C ILE A 794 -1.72 -34.32 44.32
N GLU A 795 -1.96 -35.12 43.28
CA GLU A 795 -1.02 -36.15 42.82
C GLU A 795 0.30 -35.55 42.29
N GLU A 796 0.23 -34.47 41.50
CA GLU A 796 1.40 -33.79 40.95
C GLU A 796 2.25 -33.09 42.03
N VAL A 797 1.60 -32.63 43.11
CA VAL A 797 2.22 -31.93 44.23
C VAL A 797 2.75 -32.91 45.30
N PHE A 798 2.36 -34.18 45.25
CA PHE A 798 2.80 -35.20 46.23
C PHE A 798 4.33 -35.34 46.36
N PRO A 799 5.14 -35.32 45.28
CA PRO A 799 6.61 -35.33 45.42
C PRO A 799 7.16 -34.11 46.15
N VAL A 800 6.50 -32.95 45.99
CA VAL A 800 6.83 -31.71 46.71
C VAL A 800 6.54 -31.88 48.20
N PHE A 801 5.41 -32.50 48.53
CA PHE A 801 5.08 -32.89 49.90
C PHE A 801 6.15 -33.81 50.51
N GLN A 802 6.55 -34.88 49.81
CA GLN A 802 7.57 -35.83 50.30
C GLN A 802 8.91 -35.14 50.57
N SER A 803 9.38 -34.31 49.62
CA SER A 803 10.60 -33.50 49.78
C SER A 803 10.55 -32.60 51.01
N MET A 804 9.39 -32.01 51.30
CA MET A 804 9.19 -31.15 52.47
C MET A 804 9.09 -31.97 53.77
N ASP A 805 8.38 -33.10 53.74
CA ASP A 805 8.15 -34.00 54.88
C ASP A 805 9.46 -34.62 55.37
N ASP A 806 10.30 -35.11 54.44
CA ASP A 806 11.63 -35.65 54.73
C ASP A 806 12.56 -34.65 55.45
N ARG A 807 12.30 -33.34 55.28
CA ARG A 807 13.06 -32.25 55.93
C ARG A 807 12.41 -31.70 57.20
N GLY A 808 11.23 -32.20 57.59
CA GLY A 808 10.48 -31.70 58.74
C GLY A 808 9.95 -30.29 58.53
N GLY A 809 9.22 -30.06 57.43
CA GLY A 809 8.55 -28.79 57.13
C GLY A 809 7.42 -28.40 58.10
N ASP A 810 6.58 -27.44 57.72
CA ASP A 810 5.53 -26.91 58.59
C ASP A 810 4.52 -28.02 58.99
N PRO A 811 4.39 -28.36 60.30
CA PRO A 811 3.52 -29.43 60.76
C PRO A 811 2.03 -29.18 60.45
N VAL A 812 1.61 -27.92 60.34
CA VAL A 812 0.22 -27.57 60.01
C VAL A 812 -0.08 -27.91 58.54
N LEU A 813 0.85 -27.60 57.63
CA LEU A 813 0.73 -27.96 56.22
C LEU A 813 0.81 -29.47 56.01
N ILE A 814 1.73 -30.15 56.69
CA ILE A 814 1.90 -31.61 56.62
C ILE A 814 0.60 -32.30 57.08
N SER A 815 0.11 -31.96 58.27
CA SER A 815 -1.13 -32.55 58.81
C SER A 815 -2.34 -32.22 57.93
N ALA A 816 -2.47 -30.98 57.45
CA ALA A 816 -3.55 -30.60 56.53
C ALA A 816 -3.54 -31.41 55.24
N PHE A 817 -2.36 -31.62 54.65
CA PHE A 817 -2.21 -32.39 53.42
C PHE A 817 -2.56 -33.86 53.64
N LEU A 818 -1.96 -34.52 54.64
CA LEU A 818 -2.24 -35.92 54.96
C LEU A 818 -3.71 -36.15 55.29
N ASN A 819 -4.33 -35.26 56.08
CA ASN A 819 -5.73 -35.33 56.43
C ASN A 819 -6.65 -35.18 55.20
N TYR A 820 -6.34 -34.25 54.31
CA TYR A 820 -7.12 -34.01 53.10
C TYR A 820 -7.04 -35.18 52.12
N VAL A 821 -5.83 -35.68 51.83
CA VAL A 821 -5.67 -36.84 50.93
C VAL A 821 -6.28 -38.10 51.51
N SER A 822 -6.17 -38.31 52.83
CA SER A 822 -6.85 -39.41 53.52
C SER A 822 -8.38 -39.30 53.42
N TRP A 823 -8.92 -38.08 53.44
CA TRP A 823 -10.34 -37.85 53.22
C TRP A 823 -10.78 -38.17 51.79
N LEU A 824 -9.97 -37.84 50.79
CA LEU A 824 -10.22 -38.23 49.40
C LEU A 824 -10.27 -39.77 49.24
N ASP A 825 -9.33 -40.52 49.81
CA ASP A 825 -9.38 -41.99 49.78
C ASP A 825 -10.58 -42.57 50.55
N PHE A 826 -10.79 -42.14 51.80
CA PHE A 826 -11.73 -42.83 52.68
C PHE A 826 -13.19 -42.47 52.41
N VAL A 827 -13.45 -41.18 52.19
CA VAL A 827 -14.81 -40.62 52.06
C VAL A 827 -15.23 -40.52 50.59
N LYS A 828 -14.36 -40.05 49.71
CA LYS A 828 -14.67 -39.85 48.29
C LYS A 828 -14.35 -41.06 47.41
N GLU A 829 -13.55 -42.01 47.92
CA GLU A 829 -13.05 -43.17 47.16
C GLU A 829 -12.29 -42.75 45.88
N GLU A 830 -11.57 -41.63 45.97
CA GLU A 830 -10.70 -41.15 44.90
C GLU A 830 -9.33 -41.83 44.98
N PRO A 831 -8.64 -42.02 43.83
CA PRO A 831 -7.29 -42.55 43.82
C PRO A 831 -6.33 -41.59 44.54
N VAL A 832 -5.40 -42.15 45.31
CA VAL A 832 -4.40 -41.39 46.09
C VAL A 832 -2.98 -41.73 45.65
N PRO A 833 -2.00 -40.84 45.90
CA PRO A 833 -0.62 -41.01 45.43
C PRO A 833 0.09 -42.24 46.00
N GLU A 834 0.92 -42.87 45.16
CA GLU A 834 1.80 -43.99 45.55
C GLU A 834 2.86 -43.49 46.54
N GLY A 835 2.70 -43.82 47.83
CA GLY A 835 3.59 -43.39 48.92
C GLY A 835 2.86 -42.71 50.09
N LEU A 836 1.59 -42.31 49.93
CA LEU A 836 0.81 -41.68 51.00
C LEU A 836 0.81 -42.52 52.29
N PHE A 837 0.61 -43.83 52.15
CA PHE A 837 0.50 -44.73 53.29
C PHE A 837 1.83 -44.92 54.03
N ASP A 838 2.97 -44.72 53.36
CA ASP A 838 4.29 -44.76 54.01
C ASP A 838 4.50 -43.51 54.87
N SER A 839 4.12 -42.34 54.37
CA SER A 839 4.09 -41.09 55.16
C SER A 839 3.10 -41.19 56.33
N LEU A 840 1.88 -41.70 56.09
CA LEU A 840 0.89 -41.92 57.16
C LEU A 840 1.41 -42.89 58.23
N GLU A 841 2.04 -44.01 57.84
CA GLU A 841 2.64 -44.95 58.79
C GLU A 841 3.67 -44.25 59.67
N THR A 842 4.54 -43.43 59.06
CA THR A 842 5.57 -42.66 59.76
C THR A 842 4.94 -41.73 60.80
N HIS A 843 4.04 -40.84 60.40
CA HIS A 843 3.39 -39.88 61.32
C HIS A 843 2.53 -40.55 62.40
N LEU A 844 1.83 -41.64 62.07
CA LEU A 844 1.07 -42.40 63.05
C LEU A 844 1.98 -43.10 64.06
N ILE A 845 3.15 -43.61 63.66
CA ILE A 845 4.14 -44.18 64.59
C ILE A 845 4.66 -43.10 65.56
N TRP A 846 4.93 -41.89 65.06
CA TRP A 846 5.38 -40.75 65.86
C TRP A 846 4.28 -40.08 66.71
N GLU A 847 3.04 -40.55 66.61
CA GLU A 847 1.87 -40.05 67.36
C GLU A 847 1.49 -38.61 67.03
N ASP A 848 1.73 -38.19 65.79
CA ASP A 848 1.30 -36.87 65.32
C ASP A 848 -0.23 -36.74 65.32
N HIS A 849 -0.70 -35.51 65.56
CA HIS A 849 -2.13 -35.22 65.62
C HIS A 849 -2.76 -35.18 64.23
N LEU A 850 -3.15 -36.35 63.72
CA LEU A 850 -3.93 -36.51 62.49
C LEU A 850 -5.44 -36.61 62.78
N ALA A 851 -6.24 -36.29 61.76
CA ALA A 851 -7.69 -36.42 61.83
C ALA A 851 -8.11 -37.90 61.79
N ARG A 852 -9.27 -38.21 62.38
CA ARG A 852 -9.83 -39.57 62.41
C ARG A 852 -9.98 -40.21 61.03
N VAL A 853 -10.09 -39.40 59.99
CA VAL A 853 -10.21 -39.87 58.61
C VAL A 853 -8.89 -40.49 58.12
N ALA A 854 -7.75 -39.96 58.57
CA ALA A 854 -6.43 -40.55 58.31
C ALA A 854 -6.27 -41.93 58.98
N ASP A 855 -6.71 -42.07 60.23
CA ASP A 855 -6.72 -43.36 60.93
C ASP A 855 -7.56 -44.40 60.15
N LEU A 856 -8.73 -44.00 59.66
CA LEU A 856 -9.64 -44.89 58.93
C LEU A 856 -9.13 -45.24 57.52
N SER A 857 -8.56 -44.27 56.81
CA SER A 857 -7.91 -44.48 55.51
C SER A 857 -6.75 -45.47 55.63
N TYR A 858 -5.88 -45.29 56.63
CA TYR A 858 -4.77 -46.21 56.88
C TYR A 858 -5.25 -47.61 57.32
N LEU A 859 -6.24 -47.70 58.22
CA LEU A 859 -6.82 -48.99 58.61
C LEU A 859 -7.48 -49.72 57.41
N LYS A 860 -8.19 -48.99 56.53
CA LYS A 860 -8.77 -49.53 55.31
C LYS A 860 -7.68 -50.11 54.40
N GLN A 861 -6.54 -49.44 54.25
CA GLN A 861 -5.41 -49.98 53.49
C GLN A 861 -4.82 -51.25 54.11
N LEU A 862 -4.57 -51.25 55.42
CA LEU A 862 -4.05 -52.43 56.12
C LEU A 862 -5.01 -53.62 56.06
N SER A 863 -6.32 -53.36 56.01
CA SER A 863 -7.36 -54.40 55.90
C SER A 863 -7.29 -55.19 54.58
N ALA A 864 -6.70 -54.60 53.53
CA ALA A 864 -6.53 -55.19 52.21
C ALA A 864 -5.21 -55.96 52.07
N LEU A 865 -4.26 -55.78 53.00
CA LEU A 865 -2.98 -56.49 52.98
C LEU A 865 -3.14 -57.91 53.54
N LEU A 866 -2.51 -58.89 52.88
CA LEU A 866 -2.54 -60.29 53.31
C LEU A 866 -1.73 -60.53 54.60
N LEU A 867 -0.66 -59.77 54.82
CA LEU A 867 0.26 -59.92 55.94
C LEU A 867 0.68 -58.54 56.46
N LEU A 868 0.57 -58.35 57.77
CA LEU A 868 1.00 -57.14 58.47
C LEU A 868 2.35 -57.34 59.15
N THR A 869 3.20 -56.31 59.16
CA THR A 869 4.43 -56.28 59.94
C THR A 869 4.15 -56.14 61.44
N ASP A 870 5.13 -56.42 62.30
CA ASP A 870 4.94 -56.30 63.76
C ASP A 870 4.81 -54.85 64.24
N SER A 871 5.31 -53.86 63.48
CA SER A 871 5.00 -52.43 63.72
C SER A 871 3.53 -52.15 63.38
N GLN A 872 3.08 -52.56 62.21
CA GLN A 872 1.70 -52.38 61.74
C GLN A 872 0.69 -53.05 62.66
N LYS A 873 0.94 -54.28 63.13
CA LYS A 873 0.06 -54.97 64.10
C LYS A 873 -0.11 -54.18 65.40
N ARG A 874 0.98 -53.62 65.93
CA ARG A 874 0.94 -52.77 67.14
C ARG A 874 0.14 -51.49 66.89
N LEU A 875 0.34 -50.87 65.73
CA LEU A 875 -0.39 -49.68 65.32
C LEU A 875 -1.89 -49.96 65.17
N VAL A 876 -2.27 -51.04 64.48
CA VAL A 876 -3.66 -51.49 64.32
C VAL A 876 -4.30 -51.72 65.68
N LYS A 877 -3.63 -52.44 66.59
CA LYS A 877 -4.17 -52.68 67.94
C LYS A 877 -4.46 -51.36 68.68
N ARG A 878 -3.54 -50.39 68.58
CA ARG A 878 -3.71 -49.05 69.19
C ARG A 878 -4.86 -48.28 68.56
N LEU A 879 -4.96 -48.25 67.24
CA LEU A 879 -6.02 -47.53 66.51
C LEU A 879 -7.40 -48.17 66.73
N LEU A 880 -7.49 -49.50 66.77
CA LEU A 880 -8.73 -50.24 67.06
C LEU A 880 -9.20 -50.05 68.52
N GLY A 881 -8.27 -49.86 69.47
CA GLY A 881 -8.57 -49.58 70.87
C GLY A 881 -9.05 -48.16 71.16
N GLN A 882 -9.21 -47.31 70.13
CA GLN A 882 -9.68 -45.94 70.31
C GLN A 882 -11.18 -45.90 70.69
N PRO A 883 -11.60 -45.18 71.75
CA PRO A 883 -12.99 -45.17 72.23
C PRO A 883 -14.02 -44.70 71.20
N TRP A 884 -13.61 -43.83 70.27
CA TRP A 884 -14.50 -43.31 69.24
C TRP A 884 -14.80 -44.34 68.14
N LEU A 885 -13.99 -45.39 68.00
CA LEU A 885 -14.14 -46.46 67.01
C LEU A 885 -14.92 -47.67 67.57
N GLU A 886 -14.91 -47.90 68.89
CA GLU A 886 -15.54 -49.06 69.55
C GLU A 886 -16.98 -49.36 69.12
N ARG A 887 -17.79 -48.31 68.88
CA ARG A 887 -19.22 -48.41 68.52
C ARG A 887 -19.51 -48.17 67.04
N ARG A 888 -18.49 -47.88 66.23
CA ARG A 888 -18.63 -47.65 64.80
C ARG A 888 -18.30 -48.94 64.06
N ARG A 889 -18.98 -49.17 62.95
CA ARG A 889 -18.81 -50.38 62.14
C ARG A 889 -18.63 -49.98 60.69
N PHE A 890 -17.54 -50.49 60.11
CA PHE A 890 -17.22 -50.41 58.68
C PHE A 890 -16.92 -51.84 58.22
N SER A 891 -17.28 -52.13 56.97
CA SER A 891 -17.11 -53.41 56.29
C SER A 891 -15.68 -53.95 56.41
N PHE A 892 -14.68 -53.09 56.19
CA PHE A 892 -13.26 -53.45 56.20
C PHE A 892 -12.71 -53.81 57.59
N LEU A 893 -13.35 -53.40 58.69
CA LEU A 893 -12.86 -53.71 60.04
C LEU A 893 -12.93 -55.20 60.37
N SER A 894 -13.81 -55.94 59.69
CA SER A 894 -13.98 -57.39 59.87
C SER A 894 -12.69 -58.17 59.59
N SER A 895 -11.89 -57.77 58.59
CA SER A 895 -10.61 -58.43 58.26
C SER A 895 -9.52 -58.14 59.30
N LEU A 896 -9.63 -57.04 60.03
CA LEU A 896 -8.70 -56.65 61.10
C LEU A 896 -9.10 -57.17 62.48
N ALA A 897 -10.23 -57.87 62.61
CA ALA A 897 -10.80 -58.29 63.88
C ALA A 897 -9.87 -59.18 64.73
N SER A 898 -8.96 -59.94 64.11
CA SER A 898 -7.98 -60.78 64.82
C SER A 898 -6.98 -59.98 65.68
N TYR A 899 -6.81 -58.69 65.41
CA TYR A 899 -5.85 -57.82 66.11
C TYR A 899 -6.51 -56.96 67.20
N ALA A 900 -7.85 -57.01 67.30
CA ALA A 900 -8.62 -56.28 68.30
C ALA A 900 -8.56 -56.92 69.69
N GLU A 901 -8.84 -56.14 70.73
CA GLU A 901 -8.91 -56.64 72.10
C GLU A 901 -10.12 -57.57 72.32
N ASP A 902 -11.24 -57.32 71.62
CA ASP A 902 -12.41 -58.20 71.56
C ASP A 902 -12.75 -58.57 70.10
N PRO A 903 -12.15 -59.66 69.56
CA PRO A 903 -12.36 -60.10 68.18
C PRO A 903 -13.80 -60.50 67.86
N LEU A 904 -14.56 -60.96 68.86
CA LEU A 904 -15.92 -61.47 68.67
C LEU A 904 -16.92 -60.34 68.40
N SER A 905 -16.66 -59.15 68.95
CA SER A 905 -17.50 -57.95 68.77
C SER A 905 -17.53 -57.42 67.33
N MET A 906 -16.57 -57.80 66.47
CA MET A 906 -16.42 -57.28 65.10
C MET A 906 -16.67 -58.30 63.98
N LYS A 907 -16.79 -59.60 64.28
CA LYS A 907 -16.94 -60.67 63.26
C LYS A 907 -18.37 -61.01 62.88
N ASP A 908 -19.35 -60.73 63.76
CA ASP A 908 -20.71 -61.25 63.61
C ASP A 908 -21.65 -60.36 62.76
N TYR A 909 -21.13 -59.30 62.13
CA TYR A 909 -21.92 -58.27 61.46
C TYR A 909 -21.58 -58.11 59.98
N MET A 910 -22.61 -58.19 59.14
CA MET A 910 -22.59 -57.73 57.76
C MET A 910 -22.87 -56.22 57.75
N THR A 911 -21.91 -55.41 57.32
CA THR A 911 -22.06 -53.95 57.26
C THR A 911 -22.38 -53.51 55.86
N VAL A 912 -23.49 -52.79 55.72
CA VAL A 912 -23.84 -52.09 54.48
C VAL A 912 -23.37 -50.65 54.57
N GLU A 913 -22.75 -50.16 53.50
CA GLU A 913 -22.22 -48.80 53.41
C GLU A 913 -22.80 -48.04 52.21
N TYR A 914 -23.00 -46.74 52.41
CA TYR A 914 -23.30 -45.76 51.36
C TYR A 914 -22.50 -44.49 51.61
N ARG A 915 -22.00 -43.85 50.55
CA ARG A 915 -21.20 -42.63 50.62
C ARG A 915 -21.89 -41.55 49.81
N CYS A 916 -22.21 -40.42 50.46
CA CYS A 916 -22.73 -39.23 49.81
C CYS A 916 -22.45 -38.00 50.67
N ASN A 917 -22.94 -36.84 50.25
CA ASN A 917 -22.82 -35.62 51.05
C ASN A 917 -23.51 -35.81 52.42
N PRO A 918 -22.82 -35.51 53.55
CA PRO A 918 -23.40 -35.68 54.89
C PRO A 918 -24.64 -34.81 55.15
N GLU A 919 -24.88 -33.76 54.36
CA GLU A 919 -26.09 -32.92 54.45
C GLU A 919 -27.33 -33.59 53.82
N HIS A 920 -27.14 -34.60 52.98
CA HIS A 920 -28.25 -35.27 52.29
C HIS A 920 -28.98 -36.25 53.23
N ARG A 921 -30.28 -36.43 52.97
CA ARG A 921 -31.08 -37.39 53.72
C ARG A 921 -30.98 -38.77 53.05
N VAL A 922 -30.41 -39.73 53.77
CA VAL A 922 -30.21 -41.10 53.29
C VAL A 922 -31.19 -42.04 53.99
N VAL A 923 -31.98 -42.75 53.19
CA VAL A 923 -32.92 -43.77 53.65
C VAL A 923 -32.50 -45.13 53.12
N LEU A 924 -32.26 -46.07 54.04
CA LEU A 924 -32.00 -47.47 53.73
C LEU A 924 -33.32 -48.23 53.66
N HIS A 925 -33.58 -48.85 52.50
CA HIS A 925 -34.67 -49.78 52.31
C HIS A 925 -34.09 -51.20 52.32
N TYR A 926 -34.51 -52.05 53.25
CA TYR A 926 -33.98 -53.41 53.35
C TYR A 926 -35.05 -54.45 53.67
N VAL A 927 -34.80 -55.68 53.22
CA VAL A 927 -35.59 -56.87 53.47
C VAL A 927 -34.67 -57.96 54.01
N LEU A 928 -35.01 -58.48 55.19
CA LEU A 928 -34.34 -59.63 55.80
C LEU A 928 -35.22 -60.87 55.63
N GLU A 929 -34.75 -61.82 54.82
CA GLU A 929 -35.45 -63.06 54.55
C GLU A 929 -34.94 -64.19 55.44
N TYR A 930 -35.83 -64.71 56.28
CA TYR A 930 -35.57 -65.76 57.26
C TYR A 930 -36.30 -67.05 56.89
N HIS A 931 -35.78 -68.20 57.36
CA HIS A 931 -36.42 -69.49 57.13
C HIS A 931 -37.86 -69.53 57.69
N GLY A 932 -38.83 -69.88 56.84
CA GLY A 932 -40.22 -70.17 57.23
C GLY A 932 -41.25 -69.08 56.95
N LYS A 933 -40.85 -67.86 56.56
CA LYS A 933 -41.78 -66.78 56.19
C LYS A 933 -41.77 -66.61 54.66
N LYS A 934 -42.96 -66.49 54.04
CA LYS A 934 -43.11 -66.42 52.56
C LYS A 934 -43.28 -65.00 52.02
N ASN A 935 -43.70 -64.05 52.85
CA ASN A 935 -43.90 -62.65 52.49
C ASN A 935 -43.03 -61.76 53.37
N PHE A 936 -42.29 -60.85 52.75
CA PHE A 936 -41.45 -59.86 53.40
C PHE A 936 -41.70 -58.49 52.79
N ASP A 937 -41.87 -57.48 53.63
CA ASP A 937 -42.00 -56.07 53.22
C ASP A 937 -40.68 -55.34 53.45
N TYR A 938 -40.40 -54.33 52.63
CA TYR A 938 -39.23 -53.46 52.83
C TYR A 938 -39.38 -52.66 54.12
N MET A 939 -38.38 -52.79 54.99
CA MET A 939 -38.18 -51.93 56.15
C MET A 939 -37.42 -50.68 55.70
N THR A 940 -37.84 -49.51 56.17
CA THR A 940 -37.21 -48.23 55.85
C THR A 940 -36.59 -47.62 57.10
N GLU A 941 -35.30 -47.30 57.06
CA GLU A 941 -34.54 -46.71 58.16
C GLU A 941 -33.76 -45.49 57.66
N GLN A 942 -33.92 -44.33 58.29
CA GLN A 942 -33.09 -43.17 58.00
C GLN A 942 -31.72 -43.34 58.65
N LEU A 943 -30.66 -43.18 57.86
CA LEU A 943 -29.28 -43.25 58.33
C LEU A 943 -28.69 -41.86 58.58
N TYR A 944 -27.72 -41.80 59.49
CA TYR A 944 -26.93 -40.61 59.78
C TYR A 944 -25.45 -40.86 59.48
N PRO A 945 -24.69 -39.83 59.06
CA PRO A 945 -23.30 -40.02 58.69
C PRO A 945 -22.46 -40.41 59.90
N VAL A 946 -21.74 -41.52 59.78
CA VAL A 946 -20.83 -42.02 60.81
C VAL A 946 -19.54 -41.21 60.78
N CYS A 947 -18.93 -41.05 59.60
CA CYS A 947 -17.71 -40.27 59.41
C CYS A 947 -17.71 -39.61 58.04
N GLY A 948 -17.62 -38.28 57.97
CA GLY A 948 -17.31 -37.53 56.75
C GLY A 948 -18.26 -37.67 55.55
N GLY A 949 -19.44 -38.29 55.70
CA GLY A 949 -20.34 -38.64 54.57
C GLY A 949 -20.48 -40.14 54.31
N VAL A 950 -19.85 -40.98 55.13
CA VAL A 950 -20.04 -42.44 55.12
C VAL A 950 -21.20 -42.81 56.04
N PHE A 951 -22.22 -43.45 55.48
CA PHE A 951 -23.40 -43.97 56.17
C PHE A 951 -23.29 -45.48 56.26
N THR A 952 -23.38 -46.03 57.47
CA THR A 952 -23.25 -47.48 57.67
C THR A 952 -24.39 -48.05 58.51
N ARG A 953 -24.78 -49.28 58.20
CA ARG A 953 -25.72 -50.08 59.00
C ARG A 953 -25.25 -51.52 59.07
N ALA A 954 -25.10 -52.04 60.29
CA ALA A 954 -24.65 -53.40 60.54
C ALA A 954 -25.82 -54.36 60.82
N PHE A 955 -25.90 -55.48 60.09
CA PHE A 955 -26.89 -56.54 60.24
C PHE A 955 -26.22 -57.82 60.75
N ILE A 956 -26.91 -58.56 61.61
CA ILE A 956 -26.53 -59.93 61.96
C ILE A 956 -27.31 -60.84 61.02
N LEU A 957 -26.62 -61.64 60.22
CA LEU A 957 -27.23 -62.57 59.26
C LEU A 957 -26.83 -64.00 59.60
N PHE A 958 -27.75 -64.83 60.05
CA PHE A 958 -27.45 -66.23 60.28
C PHE A 958 -27.33 -67.01 58.97
N TYR A 959 -26.76 -68.21 59.03
CA TYR A 959 -26.59 -69.07 57.85
C TYR A 959 -27.92 -69.29 57.10
N GLY A 960 -27.91 -69.08 55.79
CA GLY A 960 -29.08 -69.20 54.91
C GLY A 960 -29.97 -67.96 54.84
N GLU A 961 -29.74 -66.94 55.68
CA GLU A 961 -30.50 -65.68 55.64
C GLU A 961 -30.03 -64.78 54.50
N ARG A 962 -30.99 -64.08 53.89
CA ARG A 962 -30.76 -63.20 52.76
C ARG A 962 -31.16 -61.77 53.09
N LEU A 963 -30.21 -60.84 52.93
CA LEU A 963 -30.44 -59.40 53.03
C LEU A 963 -30.51 -58.81 51.62
N THR A 964 -31.63 -58.18 51.29
CA THR A 964 -31.81 -57.41 50.06
C THR A 964 -32.00 -55.94 50.43
N TRP A 965 -31.22 -55.02 49.86
CA TRP A 965 -31.28 -53.62 50.23
C TRP A 965 -31.01 -52.66 49.06
N PHE A 966 -31.44 -51.41 49.21
CA PHE A 966 -31.01 -50.26 48.41
C PHE A 966 -31.11 -48.99 49.25
N PHE A 967 -30.34 -47.98 48.87
CA PHE A 967 -30.37 -46.63 49.43
C PHE A 967 -31.16 -45.68 48.55
N THR A 968 -31.89 -44.77 49.18
CA THR A 968 -32.50 -43.59 48.57
C THR A 968 -31.84 -42.35 49.17
N GLU A 969 -31.32 -41.49 48.32
CA GLU A 969 -30.69 -40.21 48.66
C GLU A 969 -31.62 -39.06 48.25
N GLU A 970 -32.06 -38.26 49.21
CA GLU A 970 -32.84 -37.04 48.97
C GLU A 970 -31.90 -35.83 49.09
N LYS A 971 -31.75 -35.07 48.01
CA LYS A 971 -30.96 -33.82 47.97
C LYS A 971 -31.76 -32.62 48.52
N PRO A 972 -31.11 -31.52 48.90
CA PRO A 972 -31.79 -30.30 49.38
C PRO A 972 -32.81 -29.74 48.39
N ASP A 973 -32.58 -29.91 47.09
CA ASP A 973 -33.46 -29.45 46.01
C ASP A 973 -34.71 -30.32 45.82
N GLY A 974 -34.87 -31.38 46.64
CA GLY A 974 -36.00 -32.32 46.57
C GLY A 974 -35.84 -33.43 45.53
N THR A 975 -34.69 -33.54 44.86
CA THR A 975 -34.42 -34.66 43.94
C THR A 975 -34.07 -35.92 44.72
N GLU A 976 -34.75 -37.03 44.39
CA GLU A 976 -34.50 -38.34 44.99
C GLU A 976 -33.73 -39.23 44.01
N VAL A 977 -32.64 -39.83 44.48
CA VAL A 977 -31.82 -40.78 43.72
C VAL A 977 -31.80 -42.11 44.46
N SER A 978 -32.32 -43.17 43.83
CA SER A 978 -32.27 -44.53 44.39
C SER A 978 -31.17 -45.36 43.73
N THR A 979 -30.41 -46.07 44.56
CA THR A 979 -29.39 -47.02 44.12
C THR A 979 -30.01 -48.32 43.61
N ALA A 980 -29.23 -49.08 42.84
CA ALA A 980 -29.61 -50.43 42.43
C ALA A 980 -29.73 -51.37 43.64
N CYS A 981 -30.73 -52.25 43.60
CA CYS A 981 -30.96 -53.22 44.64
C CYS A 981 -29.83 -54.27 44.69
N ARG A 982 -29.26 -54.48 45.89
CA ARG A 982 -28.22 -55.46 46.17
C ARG A 982 -28.77 -56.55 47.07
N THR A 983 -28.32 -57.78 46.87
CA THR A 983 -28.73 -58.94 47.67
C THR A 983 -27.50 -59.72 48.11
N PHE A 984 -27.44 -60.06 49.39
CA PHE A 984 -26.39 -60.88 49.99
C PHE A 984 -27.04 -62.01 50.80
N GLU A 985 -26.58 -63.23 50.61
CA GLU A 985 -27.03 -64.40 51.36
C GLU A 985 -25.85 -64.95 52.15
N ASN A 986 -25.99 -65.07 53.48
CA ASN A 986 -24.90 -65.60 54.29
C ASN A 986 -24.79 -67.13 54.11
N ARG A 987 -23.70 -67.57 53.49
CA ARG A 987 -23.35 -69.00 53.36
C ARG A 987 -22.03 -69.36 54.01
N GLU A 988 -21.48 -68.48 54.85
CA GLU A 988 -20.20 -68.69 55.50
C GLU A 988 -20.23 -69.93 56.40
N GLU A 989 -19.15 -70.71 56.32
CA GLU A 989 -19.00 -71.92 57.13
C GLU A 989 -18.18 -71.62 58.37
N HIS A 990 -18.74 -71.89 59.54
CA HIS A 990 -18.02 -71.79 60.81
C HIS A 990 -17.67 -73.21 61.32
N PRO A 991 -16.49 -73.77 60.98
CA PRO A 991 -16.11 -75.14 61.34
C PRO A 991 -15.69 -75.31 62.81
N GLU A 992 -15.44 -74.23 63.55
CA GLU A 992 -14.99 -74.30 64.95
C GLU A 992 -16.11 -73.99 65.94
N GLY A 993 -17.00 -73.04 65.66
CA GLY A 993 -18.18 -72.74 66.50
C GLY A 993 -17.79 -72.22 67.87
N VAL A 994 -16.86 -71.26 67.91
CA VAL A 994 -16.28 -70.70 69.13
C VAL A 994 -17.27 -69.77 69.81
N GLY A 995 -17.97 -68.92 69.04
CA GLY A 995 -18.95 -67.94 69.51
C GLY A 995 -20.40 -68.41 69.51
N ARG A 996 -21.29 -67.66 70.19
CA ARG A 996 -22.74 -67.91 70.22
C ARG A 996 -23.34 -67.85 68.81
N TYR A 997 -22.98 -66.82 68.04
CA TYR A 997 -23.44 -66.62 66.66
C TYR A 997 -23.01 -67.77 65.75
N GLU A 998 -21.72 -68.11 65.74
CA GLU A 998 -21.19 -69.22 64.91
C GLU A 998 -21.90 -70.55 65.20
N ARG A 999 -22.18 -70.86 66.48
CA ARG A 999 -22.92 -72.07 66.85
C ARG A 999 -24.34 -72.08 66.32
N LEU A 1000 -25.04 -70.94 66.36
CA LEU A 1000 -26.38 -70.80 65.79
C LEU A 1000 -26.35 -70.98 64.26
N CYS A 1001 -25.37 -70.40 63.57
CA CYS A 1001 -25.18 -70.60 62.12
C CYS A 1001 -24.95 -72.09 61.78
N ARG A 1002 -24.19 -72.84 62.59
CA ARG A 1002 -23.99 -74.29 62.40
C ARG A 1002 -25.26 -75.11 62.58
N MET A 1003 -26.10 -74.74 63.56
CA MET A 1003 -27.40 -75.36 63.75
C MET A 1003 -28.32 -75.08 62.56
N GLN A 1004 -28.38 -73.84 62.11
CA GLN A 1004 -29.23 -73.42 60.99
C GLN A 1004 -28.81 -74.11 59.69
N LYS A 1005 -27.49 -74.24 59.45
CA LYS A 1005 -26.96 -75.09 58.38
C LYS A 1005 -27.45 -76.53 58.47
N SER A 1006 -27.34 -77.15 59.65
CA SER A 1006 -27.79 -78.53 59.85
C SER A 1006 -29.30 -78.69 59.63
N LEU A 1007 -30.08 -77.67 59.98
CA LEU A 1007 -31.51 -77.59 59.72
C LEU A 1007 -31.82 -77.52 58.22
N ASP A 1008 -31.12 -76.68 57.47
CA ASP A 1008 -31.29 -76.53 56.01
C ASP A 1008 -30.97 -77.82 55.24
N TYR A 1009 -29.88 -78.50 55.62
CA TYR A 1009 -29.52 -79.81 55.05
C TYR A 1009 -30.37 -80.97 55.59
N ARG A 1010 -31.39 -80.70 56.42
CA ARG A 1010 -32.29 -81.68 57.06
C ARG A 1010 -31.55 -82.76 57.87
N GLN A 1011 -30.43 -82.38 58.50
CA GLN A 1011 -29.61 -83.27 59.32
C GLN A 1011 -30.08 -83.26 60.79
N GLU A 1012 -31.11 -84.06 61.11
CA GLU A 1012 -31.72 -84.04 62.45
C GLU A 1012 -30.80 -84.51 63.59
N ARG A 1013 -29.96 -85.53 63.36
CA ARG A 1013 -29.10 -86.09 64.41
C ARG A 1013 -28.00 -85.11 64.85
N PRO A 1014 -27.21 -84.51 63.94
CA PRO A 1014 -26.25 -83.46 64.30
C PRO A 1014 -26.93 -82.25 64.94
N LEU A 1015 -28.08 -81.82 64.41
CA LEU A 1015 -28.83 -80.67 64.94
C LEU A 1015 -29.23 -80.88 66.42
N LYS A 1016 -29.86 -82.02 66.75
CA LYS A 1016 -30.26 -82.34 68.14
C LYS A 1016 -29.07 -82.39 69.09
N ARG A 1017 -27.90 -82.82 68.62
CA ARG A 1017 -26.66 -82.80 69.41
C ARG A 1017 -26.20 -81.36 69.66
N MET A 1018 -26.11 -80.54 68.61
CA MET A 1018 -25.69 -79.14 68.73
C MET A 1018 -26.64 -78.33 69.63
N MET A 1019 -27.96 -78.54 69.52
CA MET A 1019 -28.96 -77.88 70.39
C MET A 1019 -28.74 -78.19 71.87
N ARG A 1020 -28.51 -79.48 72.22
CA ARG A 1020 -28.20 -79.87 73.61
C ARG A 1020 -26.92 -79.25 74.13
N GLU A 1021 -25.87 -79.23 73.29
CA GLU A 1021 -24.59 -78.59 73.64
C GLU A 1021 -24.76 -77.09 73.89
N TYR A 1022 -25.58 -76.41 73.09
CA TYR A 1022 -25.87 -74.99 73.25
C TYR A 1022 -26.76 -74.68 74.46
N ASP A 1023 -27.77 -75.50 74.74
CA ASP A 1023 -28.63 -75.35 75.93
C ASP A 1023 -27.80 -75.50 77.21
N ALA A 1024 -26.95 -76.53 77.29
CA ALA A 1024 -26.06 -76.73 78.43
C ALA A 1024 -25.12 -75.52 78.65
N LEU A 1025 -24.56 -74.97 77.56
CA LEU A 1025 -23.70 -73.78 77.63
C LEU A 1025 -24.50 -72.52 78.00
N SER A 1026 -25.74 -72.40 77.55
CA SER A 1026 -26.63 -71.28 77.89
C SER A 1026 -27.04 -71.31 79.36
N GLU A 1027 -27.32 -72.49 79.92
CA GLU A 1027 -27.57 -72.69 81.36
C GLU A 1027 -26.33 -72.33 82.18
N MET A 1028 -25.13 -72.79 81.77
CA MET A 1028 -23.88 -72.42 82.44
C MET A 1028 -23.64 -70.90 82.46
N VAL A 1029 -23.91 -70.21 81.35
CA VAL A 1029 -23.79 -68.75 81.27
C VAL A 1029 -24.85 -68.05 82.12
N ALA A 1030 -26.10 -68.54 82.11
CA ALA A 1030 -27.18 -67.98 82.94
C ALA A 1030 -26.91 -68.16 84.44
N GLU A 1031 -26.33 -69.27 84.86
CA GLU A 1031 -25.88 -69.49 86.24
C GLU A 1031 -24.72 -68.56 86.62
N GLN A 1032 -23.76 -68.32 85.71
CA GLN A 1032 -22.67 -67.37 85.94
C GLN A 1032 -23.17 -65.92 86.02
N PHE A 1033 -24.15 -65.54 85.21
CA PHE A 1033 -24.78 -64.21 85.27
C PHE A 1033 -25.67 -63.99 86.48
N ARG A 1034 -26.32 -65.04 87.02
CA ARG A 1034 -27.05 -64.95 88.30
C ARG A 1034 -26.15 -64.90 89.53
N LYS A 1035 -24.88 -65.30 89.39
CA LYS A 1035 -23.85 -65.25 90.44
C LYS A 1035 -23.03 -63.96 90.44
N ARG A 1036 -23.14 -63.12 89.40
CA ARG A 1036 -22.65 -61.74 89.35
C ARG A 1036 -23.78 -60.79 89.71
#